data_AF-A0A397GFC3-F1
#
_entry.id   AF-A0A397GFC3-F1
#
_cell.length_a   1.000
_cell.length_b   1.000
_cell.length_c   1.000
_cell.angle_alpha   90.00
_cell.angle_beta   90.00
_cell.angle_gamma   90.00
#
_symmetry.space_group_name_H-M   'P 1'
#
loop_
_entity.id
_entity.type
_entity.pdbx_description
1 polymer ?
#
loop_
_entity_poly.entity_id
_entity_poly.type
_entity_poly.pdbx_seq_one_letter_code
_entity_poly.pdbx_strand_id
1 'polypeptide(L)'
;MALNMPWIYPVRVVQVAFAIIVLGLTAYGRPTLVLLVVLMEDLPNALAAVTVVQSDTVNFMLFNGVWTAFVATPYLALAPVFFPQLAHRFVIPAVEIVTMIFWFAGFIALGVLLPSPDYCHWGQCRALQAATVFGAFECARTLKARLMAFNELEVTAAPKVAEDKGTMLNDESVQVYDNSSPPASNDLDCEKHGASRESNPLPDLKRKLKSRHLQMIAIGGTIGTGLFISSGTAIAHAGPVGALIAYMFVGSIVYSVMTSLGEIATYIPIPGAFTSYATRLIDPSLGFAMGWIYWFSWAITYALELTATGLIIQFWKSDIQIAIFIAVFWVMITLFNFLPVSFYGELEFWFSSIKVITVVGFMIFAICIDAGAGDKGYLGFRYWSNPGPFSPYEGVHPDSTAKFVGFWAVLIQAGFSYQGTELVGIAAGETENPRKTVPAAIRKTFFRILFFFVLTIFFIGLLVPYTNDNLLTGGNDANSSPFVIAAKLAGVKVLPHIINAVLLTVVLSAANSNVYSGSRILIGLAQEGFAPRWFKKTSKKGVPYYSVAFTSAFGLLGFMNVSNAGSTVFNWFLNISGVAGFITWASLNACHIAFMRAVKARNISRDLLPYKALWQPWYAYYGLFFNILIILTQGFTAWIPSFSVTDFFVAYLSLILFVVLYLGHKIIFRPAFVRPIEADIDTGRVALENEMWETVTPTKWYQKLGSAILG
;
A
#
# COMPACT_ATOMS: atom_id res chain seq x y z
N MET A 1 -24.16 -31.78 2.31
CA MET A 1 -25.23 -32.04 3.30
C MET A 1 -24.81 -31.56 4.70
N ALA A 2 -24.42 -30.29 4.86
CA ALA A 2 -24.12 -29.72 6.18
C ALA A 2 -24.23 -28.18 6.15
N LEU A 3 -25.43 -27.64 5.91
CA LEU A 3 -25.75 -26.22 6.10
C LEU A 3 -26.98 -26.00 6.98
N ASN A 4 -27.59 -27.07 7.49
CA ASN A 4 -28.65 -27.00 8.51
C ASN A 4 -28.06 -27.32 9.88
N MET A 5 -27.36 -26.36 10.49
CA MET A 5 -27.17 -26.37 11.94
C MET A 5 -28.22 -25.45 12.57
N PRO A 6 -29.18 -25.97 13.36
CA PRO A 6 -30.30 -25.20 13.93
C PRO A 6 -29.87 -24.07 14.89
N TRP A 7 -28.60 -24.04 15.31
CA TRP A 7 -28.02 -23.00 16.17
C TRP A 7 -27.53 -21.75 15.43
N ILE A 8 -27.48 -21.77 14.08
CA ILE A 8 -27.00 -20.64 13.27
C ILE A 8 -27.98 -19.46 13.29
N TYR A 9 -29.28 -19.74 13.29
CA TYR A 9 -30.32 -18.71 13.35
C TYR A 9 -30.31 -17.90 14.66
N PRO A 10 -30.29 -18.51 15.86
CA PRO A 10 -30.29 -17.74 17.11
C PRO A 10 -29.05 -16.86 17.26
N VAL A 11 -27.85 -17.30 16.83
CA VAL A 11 -26.64 -16.46 16.90
C VAL A 11 -26.72 -15.27 15.93
N ARG A 12 -27.24 -15.48 14.71
CA ARG A 12 -27.45 -14.39 13.74
C ARG A 12 -28.52 -13.41 14.20
N VAL A 13 -29.59 -13.90 14.84
CA VAL A 13 -30.62 -13.07 15.46
C VAL A 13 -30.05 -12.27 16.63
N VAL A 14 -29.20 -12.87 17.47
CA VAL A 14 -28.52 -12.14 18.55
C VAL A 14 -27.57 -11.08 17.98
N GLN A 15 -26.81 -11.37 16.93
CA GLN A 15 -25.91 -10.41 16.27
C GLN A 15 -26.66 -9.26 15.60
N VAL A 16 -27.78 -9.55 14.94
CA VAL A 16 -28.64 -8.52 14.33
C VAL A 16 -29.35 -7.70 15.41
N ALA A 17 -29.87 -8.34 16.46
CA ALA A 17 -30.48 -7.65 17.60
C ALA A 17 -29.46 -6.75 18.30
N PHE A 18 -28.22 -7.22 18.50
CA PHE A 18 -27.16 -6.43 19.11
C PHE A 18 -26.66 -5.33 18.17
N ALA A 19 -26.59 -5.57 16.85
CA ALA A 19 -26.30 -4.52 15.87
C ALA A 19 -27.38 -3.44 15.85
N ILE A 20 -28.66 -3.82 15.96
CA ILE A 20 -29.79 -2.89 16.08
C ILE A 20 -29.76 -2.14 17.41
N ILE A 21 -29.40 -2.81 18.51
CA ILE A 21 -29.21 -2.18 19.83
C ILE A 21 -28.04 -1.20 19.80
N VAL A 22 -26.91 -1.55 19.18
CA VAL A 22 -25.74 -0.65 19.04
C VAL A 22 -26.05 0.52 18.12
N LEU A 23 -26.71 0.29 16.98
CA LEU A 23 -27.17 1.35 16.06
C LEU A 23 -28.24 2.24 16.73
N GLY A 24 -29.11 1.67 17.55
CA GLY A 24 -30.13 2.39 18.32
C GLY A 24 -29.53 3.20 19.46
N LEU A 25 -28.61 2.62 20.25
CA LEU A 25 -27.88 3.29 21.33
C LEU A 25 -26.97 4.40 20.80
N THR A 26 -26.48 4.31 19.57
CA THR A 26 -25.66 5.36 18.94
C THR A 26 -26.51 6.43 18.26
N ALA A 27 -27.66 6.08 17.68
CA ALA A 27 -28.65 7.04 17.17
C ALA A 27 -29.33 7.86 18.30
N TYR A 28 -29.51 7.28 19.49
CA TYR A 28 -30.06 7.93 20.69
C TYR A 28 -29.00 8.31 21.75
N GLY A 29 -27.72 8.09 21.47
CA GLY A 29 -26.65 8.13 22.48
C GLY A 29 -26.16 9.50 22.88
N ARG A 30 -26.33 10.53 22.02
CA ARG A 30 -25.94 11.89 22.40
C ARG A 30 -26.90 12.55 23.39
N PRO A 31 -28.24 12.42 23.27
CA PRO A 31 -29.13 13.05 24.25
C PRO A 31 -29.23 12.29 25.58
N THR A 32 -29.26 10.96 25.54
CA THR A 32 -29.66 10.16 26.72
C THR A 32 -28.52 9.94 27.72
N LEU A 33 -27.28 9.86 27.25
CA LEU A 33 -26.08 9.77 28.10
C LEU A 33 -25.74 11.14 28.72
N VAL A 34 -25.99 12.22 27.97
CA VAL A 34 -25.96 13.60 28.49
C VAL A 34 -27.05 13.80 29.54
N LEU A 35 -28.27 13.28 29.33
CA LEU A 35 -29.34 13.38 30.33
C LEU A 35 -29.03 12.60 31.62
N LEU A 36 -28.42 11.42 31.52
CA LEU A 36 -28.03 10.59 32.68
C LEU A 36 -26.86 11.21 33.47
N VAL A 37 -25.92 11.86 32.78
CA VAL A 37 -24.79 12.56 33.39
C VAL A 37 -25.19 13.95 33.91
N VAL A 38 -26.16 14.64 33.30
CA VAL A 38 -26.69 15.92 33.80
C VAL A 38 -27.59 15.72 35.04
N LEU A 39 -28.16 14.53 35.22
CA LEU A 39 -28.93 14.16 36.42
C LEU A 39 -28.06 13.69 37.60
N MET A 40 -26.74 13.53 37.40
CA MET A 40 -25.76 13.18 38.44
C MET A 40 -24.81 14.36 38.60
N GLU A 41 -24.85 15.01 39.76
CA GLU A 41 -24.23 16.32 40.10
C GLU A 41 -22.86 16.68 39.47
N ASP A 42 -22.67 18.00 39.32
CA ASP A 42 -21.52 18.77 38.80
C ASP A 42 -21.36 18.90 37.26
N LEU A 43 -22.06 19.91 36.73
CA LEU A 43 -22.02 20.41 35.35
C LEU A 43 -20.59 20.67 34.80
N PRO A 44 -19.60 21.18 35.58
CA PRO A 44 -18.27 21.47 35.03
C PRO A 44 -17.43 20.20 34.76
N ASN A 45 -17.51 19.21 35.65
CA ASN A 45 -16.76 17.95 35.54
C ASN A 45 -17.46 16.97 34.60
N ALA A 46 -18.79 17.00 34.53
CA ALA A 46 -19.60 16.29 33.53
C ALA A 46 -19.30 16.76 32.11
N LEU A 47 -19.16 18.07 31.86
CA LEU A 47 -18.78 18.60 30.55
C LEU A 47 -17.37 18.17 30.16
N ALA A 48 -16.42 18.12 31.10
CA ALA A 48 -15.07 17.59 30.88
C ALA A 48 -15.05 16.08 30.64
N ALA A 49 -15.83 15.28 31.37
CA ALA A 49 -15.92 13.83 31.16
C ALA A 49 -16.65 13.48 29.85
N VAL A 50 -17.73 14.19 29.49
CA VAL A 50 -18.50 13.97 28.25
C VAL A 50 -17.73 14.46 27.00
N THR A 51 -16.83 15.44 27.15
CA THR A 51 -15.88 15.80 26.09
C THR A 51 -14.69 14.84 25.98
N VAL A 52 -14.45 14.02 26.99
CA VAL A 52 -13.40 12.99 27.04
C VAL A 52 -13.91 11.58 26.68
N VAL A 53 -15.24 11.33 26.66
CA VAL A 53 -15.79 10.08 26.10
C VAL A 53 -15.57 10.07 24.58
N GLN A 54 -14.50 9.36 24.21
CA GLN A 54 -13.90 9.26 22.88
C GLN A 54 -14.91 9.05 21.75
N SER A 55 -14.91 9.99 20.81
CA SER A 55 -15.47 9.86 19.46
C SER A 55 -15.10 8.50 18.83
N ASP A 56 -13.87 8.05 19.02
CA ASP A 56 -13.27 6.94 18.27
C ASP A 56 -13.80 5.57 18.67
N THR A 57 -14.11 5.38 19.95
CA THR A 57 -14.62 4.10 20.46
C THR A 57 -16.08 3.90 20.05
N VAL A 58 -16.85 4.98 20.05
CA VAL A 58 -18.20 5.03 19.50
C VAL A 58 -18.18 4.82 17.98
N ASN A 59 -17.21 5.41 17.27
CA ASN A 59 -17.03 5.24 15.82
C ASN A 59 -16.68 3.79 15.44
N PHE A 60 -15.84 3.12 16.23
CA PHE A 60 -15.52 1.71 15.99
C PHE A 60 -16.72 0.77 16.21
N MET A 61 -17.58 1.08 17.19
CA MET A 61 -18.84 0.35 17.37
C MET A 61 -19.83 0.59 16.24
N LEU A 62 -19.92 1.83 15.75
CA LEU A 62 -20.69 2.17 14.56
C LEU A 62 -20.19 1.40 13.35
N PHE A 63 -18.87 1.35 13.12
CA PHE A 63 -18.27 0.53 12.07
C PHE A 63 -18.68 -0.94 12.19
N ASN A 64 -18.60 -1.52 13.38
CA ASN A 64 -18.97 -2.92 13.59
C ASN A 64 -20.48 -3.18 13.36
N GLY A 65 -21.33 -2.24 13.76
CA GLY A 65 -22.76 -2.25 13.48
C GLY A 65 -23.07 -2.17 11.99
N VAL A 66 -22.44 -1.23 11.27
CA VAL A 66 -22.60 -1.05 9.82
C VAL A 66 -22.07 -2.24 9.03
N TRP A 67 -20.89 -2.74 9.37
CA TRP A 67 -20.32 -3.97 8.79
C TRP A 67 -21.30 -5.14 8.96
N THR A 68 -21.81 -5.33 10.18
CA THR A 68 -22.70 -6.45 10.47
C THR A 68 -24.05 -6.30 9.75
N ALA A 69 -24.64 -5.11 9.75
CA ALA A 69 -25.97 -4.87 9.18
C ALA A 69 -25.98 -4.82 7.64
N PHE A 70 -24.96 -4.25 7.01
CA PHE A 70 -24.95 -3.98 5.56
C PHE A 70 -24.01 -4.88 4.76
N VAL A 71 -23.02 -5.51 5.40
CA VAL A 71 -22.05 -6.38 4.71
C VAL A 71 -22.26 -7.83 5.14
N ALA A 72 -22.08 -8.14 6.42
CA ALA A 72 -22.11 -9.52 6.90
C ALA A 72 -23.51 -10.12 6.84
N THR A 73 -24.54 -9.45 7.35
CA THR A 73 -25.91 -10.00 7.39
C THR A 73 -26.50 -10.21 6.00
N PRO A 74 -26.44 -9.23 5.07
CA PRO A 74 -26.95 -9.44 3.71
C PRO A 74 -26.16 -10.54 2.99
N TYR A 75 -24.85 -10.61 3.16
CA TYR A 75 -24.05 -11.67 2.56
C TYR A 75 -24.34 -13.06 3.16
N LEU A 76 -24.46 -13.17 4.48
CA LEU A 76 -24.65 -14.46 5.15
C LEU A 76 -26.10 -14.97 5.11
N ALA A 77 -27.08 -14.08 4.99
CA ALA A 77 -28.51 -14.42 4.96
C ALA A 77 -29.11 -14.41 3.55
N LEU A 78 -28.79 -13.41 2.71
CA LEU A 78 -29.39 -13.27 1.38
C LEU A 78 -28.59 -13.98 0.29
N ALA A 79 -27.25 -13.99 0.36
CA ALA A 79 -26.45 -14.62 -0.69
C ALA A 79 -26.74 -16.13 -0.86
N PRO A 80 -26.89 -16.94 0.20
CA PRO A 80 -27.23 -18.36 0.05
C PRO A 80 -28.60 -18.61 -0.58
N VAL A 81 -29.53 -17.65 -0.45
CA VAL A 81 -30.93 -17.77 -0.91
C VAL A 81 -31.10 -17.24 -2.33
N PHE A 82 -30.56 -16.05 -2.62
CA PHE A 82 -30.79 -15.33 -3.88
C PHE A 82 -29.62 -15.43 -4.87
N PHE A 83 -28.40 -15.68 -4.39
CA PHE A 83 -27.19 -15.68 -5.21
C PHE A 83 -26.29 -16.88 -4.90
N PRO A 84 -26.72 -18.12 -5.20
CA PRO A 84 -25.99 -19.35 -4.85
C PRO A 84 -24.58 -19.44 -5.47
N GLN A 85 -24.29 -18.67 -6.53
CA GLN A 85 -22.94 -18.56 -7.12
C GLN A 85 -21.98 -17.67 -6.29
N LEU A 86 -22.51 -16.73 -5.48
CA LEU A 86 -21.74 -15.86 -4.59
C LEU A 86 -21.55 -16.46 -3.18
N ALA A 87 -22.45 -17.36 -2.77
CA ALA A 87 -22.44 -18.06 -1.48
C ALA A 87 -21.46 -19.25 -1.48
N HIS A 88 -20.16 -18.96 -1.58
CA HIS A 88 -19.13 -19.99 -1.69
C HIS A 88 -18.77 -20.60 -0.32
N ARG A 89 -18.51 -21.91 -0.30
CA ARG A 89 -18.21 -22.71 0.92
C ARG A 89 -17.04 -22.20 1.78
N PHE A 90 -16.13 -21.42 1.19
CA PHE A 90 -15.00 -20.79 1.91
C PHE A 90 -15.25 -19.31 2.26
N VAL A 91 -16.11 -18.62 1.54
CA VAL A 91 -16.34 -17.18 1.74
C VAL A 91 -17.31 -16.93 2.88
N ILE A 92 -18.31 -17.80 3.05
CA ILE A 92 -19.22 -17.79 4.21
C ILE A 92 -18.43 -17.86 5.54
N PRO A 93 -17.58 -18.88 5.78
CA PRO A 93 -16.80 -18.95 7.01
C PRO A 93 -15.77 -17.82 7.14
N ALA A 94 -15.19 -17.31 6.03
CA ALA A 94 -14.29 -16.17 6.08
C ALA A 94 -14.99 -14.87 6.53
N VAL A 95 -16.18 -14.58 5.99
CA VAL A 95 -16.98 -13.42 6.41
C VAL A 95 -17.44 -13.58 7.86
N GLU A 96 -17.79 -14.80 8.30
CA GLU A 96 -18.09 -15.08 9.71
C GLU A 96 -16.87 -14.84 10.62
N ILE A 97 -15.67 -15.29 10.24
CA ILE A 97 -14.42 -15.07 10.98
C ILE A 97 -14.10 -13.59 11.12
N VAL A 98 -14.14 -12.83 10.02
CA VAL A 98 -13.88 -11.38 10.04
C VAL A 98 -14.91 -10.66 10.92
N THR A 99 -16.19 -11.04 10.82
CA THR A 99 -17.25 -10.48 11.66
C THR A 99 -17.02 -10.79 13.14
N MET A 100 -16.57 -12.01 13.50
CA MET A 100 -16.26 -12.35 14.89
C MET A 100 -15.06 -11.56 15.42
N ILE A 101 -14.06 -11.29 14.60
CA ILE A 101 -12.90 -10.46 14.98
C ILE A 101 -13.34 -9.03 15.26
N PHE A 102 -14.18 -8.44 14.41
CA PHE A 102 -14.70 -7.09 14.63
C PHE A 102 -15.60 -7.00 15.87
N TRP A 103 -16.43 -8.01 16.14
CA TRP A 103 -17.21 -8.07 17.38
C TRP A 103 -16.35 -8.28 18.62
N PHE A 104 -15.31 -9.11 18.55
CA PHE A 104 -14.37 -9.26 19.65
C PHE A 104 -13.68 -7.93 20.00
N ALA A 105 -13.16 -7.23 18.98
CA ALA A 105 -12.62 -5.88 19.15
C ALA A 105 -13.70 -4.89 19.65
N GLY A 106 -14.96 -5.05 19.22
CA GLY A 106 -16.08 -4.20 19.62
C GLY A 106 -16.45 -4.35 21.09
N PHE A 107 -16.38 -5.57 21.65
CA PHE A 107 -16.57 -5.80 23.09
C PHE A 107 -15.40 -5.27 23.92
N ILE A 108 -14.17 -5.32 23.41
CA ILE A 108 -13.02 -4.68 24.07
C ILE A 108 -13.20 -3.16 24.09
N ALA A 109 -13.60 -2.56 22.97
CA ALA A 109 -13.96 -1.16 22.86
C ALA A 109 -15.08 -0.77 23.85
N LEU A 110 -16.09 -1.62 24.02
CA LEU A 110 -17.16 -1.39 25.00
C LEU A 110 -16.68 -1.47 26.44
N GLY A 111 -15.74 -2.37 26.74
CA GLY A 111 -15.12 -2.45 28.05
C GLY A 111 -14.39 -1.16 28.44
N VAL A 112 -13.81 -0.45 27.48
CA VAL A 112 -13.11 0.83 27.70
C VAL A 112 -14.09 1.99 27.97
N LEU A 113 -15.31 1.93 27.42
CA LEU A 113 -16.35 2.94 27.67
C LEU A 113 -17.03 2.78 29.03
N LEU A 114 -16.89 1.63 29.68
CA LEU A 114 -17.52 1.38 30.97
C LEU A 114 -16.67 1.98 32.10
N PRO A 115 -17.30 2.61 33.13
CA PRO A 115 -16.58 3.13 34.29
C PRO A 115 -15.75 2.03 34.97
N SER A 116 -14.63 2.39 35.60
CA SER A 116 -13.83 1.42 36.35
C SER A 116 -14.63 0.81 37.53
N PRO A 117 -14.28 -0.40 37.99
CA PRO A 117 -15.05 -1.13 39.01
C PRO A 117 -15.25 -0.33 40.31
N ASP A 118 -14.31 0.54 40.63
CA ASP A 118 -14.29 1.38 41.83
C ASP A 118 -15.39 2.45 41.84
N TYR A 119 -15.90 2.83 40.66
CA TYR A 119 -16.95 3.85 40.50
C TYR A 119 -18.31 3.25 40.06
N CYS A 120 -18.42 1.92 39.99
CA CYS A 120 -19.58 1.19 39.47
C CYS A 120 -20.35 0.50 40.63
N HIS A 121 -21.14 1.28 41.38
CA HIS A 121 -21.86 0.81 42.58
C HIS A 121 -23.24 0.19 42.31
N TRP A 122 -23.79 0.31 41.10
CA TRP A 122 -25.15 -0.14 40.77
C TRP A 122 -25.17 -1.51 40.10
N GLY A 123 -26.15 -2.36 40.44
CA GLY A 123 -26.27 -3.72 39.91
C GLY A 123 -26.36 -3.80 38.37
N GLN A 124 -26.95 -2.79 37.73
CA GLN A 124 -27.06 -2.70 36.26
C GLN A 124 -25.72 -2.40 35.58
N CYS A 125 -24.87 -1.57 36.20
CA CYS A 125 -23.53 -1.25 35.69
C CYS A 125 -22.61 -2.49 35.75
N ARG A 126 -22.65 -3.23 36.88
CA ARG A 126 -21.91 -4.49 37.03
C ARG A 126 -22.41 -5.58 36.08
N ALA A 127 -23.72 -5.64 35.83
CA ALA A 127 -24.30 -6.55 34.86
C ALA A 127 -23.84 -6.24 33.42
N LEU A 128 -23.70 -4.96 33.07
CA LEU A 128 -23.24 -4.53 31.75
C LEU A 128 -21.74 -4.83 31.53
N GLN A 129 -20.90 -4.64 32.55
CA GLN A 129 -19.50 -5.07 32.53
C GLN A 129 -19.38 -6.59 32.37
N ALA A 130 -20.14 -7.37 33.13
CA ALA A 130 -20.18 -8.83 33.03
C ALA A 130 -20.65 -9.29 31.65
N ALA A 131 -21.69 -8.66 31.08
CA ALA A 131 -22.20 -8.96 29.75
C ALA A 131 -21.16 -8.67 28.65
N THR A 132 -20.35 -7.62 28.82
CA THR A 132 -19.30 -7.22 27.87
C THR A 132 -18.15 -8.22 27.86
N VAL A 133 -17.70 -8.65 29.04
CA VAL A 133 -16.68 -9.70 29.18
C VAL A 133 -17.19 -11.03 28.64
N PHE A 134 -18.43 -11.40 28.97
CA PHE A 134 -19.05 -12.63 28.47
C PHE A 134 -19.19 -12.62 26.94
N GLY A 135 -19.60 -11.49 26.35
CA GLY A 135 -19.66 -11.32 24.89
C GLY A 135 -18.30 -11.49 24.21
N ALA A 136 -17.22 -10.94 24.77
CA ALA A 136 -15.87 -11.12 24.25
C ALA A 136 -15.44 -12.60 24.29
N PHE A 137 -15.72 -13.32 25.38
CA PHE A 137 -15.41 -14.75 25.50
C PHE A 137 -16.20 -15.60 24.50
N GLU A 138 -17.49 -15.32 24.30
CA GLU A 138 -18.31 -16.03 23.32
C GLU A 138 -17.86 -15.76 21.87
N CYS A 139 -17.45 -14.53 21.55
CA CYS A 139 -16.84 -14.22 20.26
C CYS A 139 -15.53 -15.01 20.03
N ALA A 140 -14.66 -15.09 21.04
CA ALA A 140 -13.42 -15.86 20.96
C ALA A 140 -13.67 -17.38 20.81
N ARG A 141 -14.64 -17.91 21.55
CA ARG A 141 -15.09 -19.32 21.45
C ARG A 141 -15.64 -19.63 20.06
N THR A 142 -16.50 -18.75 19.53
CA THR A 142 -17.10 -18.88 18.20
C THR A 142 -16.05 -18.76 17.10
N LEU A 143 -15.13 -17.82 17.22
CA LEU A 143 -13.98 -17.66 16.31
C LEU A 143 -13.15 -18.94 16.25
N LYS A 144 -12.81 -19.53 17.40
CA LYS A 144 -12.08 -20.81 17.47
C LYS A 144 -12.84 -21.93 16.74
N ALA A 145 -14.15 -22.05 16.98
CA ALA A 145 -14.98 -23.06 16.31
C ALA A 145 -15.02 -22.88 14.79
N ARG A 146 -15.08 -21.65 14.30
CA ARG A 146 -15.10 -21.35 12.85
C ARG A 146 -13.74 -21.55 12.18
N LEU A 147 -12.66 -21.24 12.87
CA LEU A 147 -11.30 -21.56 12.40
C LEU A 147 -11.09 -23.07 12.24
N MET A 148 -11.60 -23.88 13.18
CA MET A 148 -11.54 -25.34 13.07
C MET A 148 -12.36 -25.87 11.89
N ALA A 149 -13.58 -25.37 11.68
CA ALA A 149 -14.42 -25.76 10.55
C ALA A 149 -13.86 -25.33 9.19
N PHE A 150 -13.19 -24.17 9.12
CA PHE A 150 -12.50 -23.72 7.90
C PHE A 150 -11.36 -24.68 7.53
N ASN A 151 -10.63 -25.16 8.53
CA ASN A 151 -9.51 -26.09 8.36
C ASN A 151 -9.97 -27.46 7.83
N GLU A 152 -11.10 -27.98 8.30
CA GLU A 152 -11.68 -29.24 7.78
C GLU A 152 -12.11 -29.14 6.31
N LEU A 153 -12.58 -27.97 5.87
CA LEU A 153 -12.95 -27.71 4.47
C LEU A 153 -11.73 -27.62 3.54
N GLU A 154 -10.59 -27.20 4.08
CA GLU A 154 -9.32 -27.12 3.33
C GLU A 154 -8.69 -28.51 3.18
N VAL A 155 -8.71 -29.33 4.23
CA VAL A 155 -8.23 -30.73 4.21
C VAL A 155 -9.03 -31.59 3.23
N THR A 156 -10.34 -31.40 3.14
CA THR A 156 -11.21 -32.14 2.20
C THR A 156 -11.14 -31.66 0.75
N ALA A 157 -10.56 -30.48 0.51
CA ALA A 157 -10.38 -29.91 -0.83
C ALA A 157 -8.99 -30.18 -1.44
N ALA A 158 -8.08 -30.80 -0.69
CA ALA A 158 -6.77 -31.22 -1.18
C ALA A 158 -6.92 -32.42 -2.16
N PRO A 159 -6.27 -32.40 -3.34
CA PRO A 159 -6.33 -33.53 -4.26
C PRO A 159 -5.63 -34.75 -3.64
N LYS A 160 -6.32 -35.88 -3.60
CA LYS A 160 -5.71 -37.17 -3.23
C LYS A 160 -4.67 -37.52 -4.29
N VAL A 161 -3.41 -37.59 -3.90
CA VAL A 161 -2.32 -38.14 -4.73
C VAL A 161 -2.61 -39.63 -4.89
N ALA A 162 -2.85 -40.06 -6.13
CA ALA A 162 -2.96 -41.48 -6.46
C ALA A 162 -1.57 -42.12 -6.41
N GLU A 163 -1.43 -43.13 -5.56
CA GLU A 163 -0.25 -43.96 -5.43
C GLU A 163 -0.32 -45.02 -6.54
N ASP A 164 0.42 -44.83 -7.63
CA ASP A 164 0.41 -45.77 -8.77
C ASP A 164 1.43 -46.90 -8.54
N LYS A 165 0.92 -48.09 -8.24
CA LYS A 165 1.69 -49.34 -8.20
C LYS A 165 1.76 -49.89 -9.62
N GLY A 166 2.98 -50.15 -10.08
CA GLY A 166 3.29 -50.44 -11.47
C GLY A 166 2.61 -51.65 -12.10
N THR A 167 2.62 -51.67 -13.42
CA THR A 167 2.46 -52.89 -14.21
C THR A 167 3.22 -52.70 -15.54
N MET A 168 4.18 -53.59 -15.79
CA MET A 168 4.85 -53.74 -17.09
C MET A 168 3.87 -54.29 -18.12
N LEU A 169 3.79 -53.71 -19.32
CA LEU A 169 3.32 -54.41 -20.53
C LEU A 169 4.08 -53.88 -21.77
N ASN A 170 4.36 -54.84 -22.66
CA ASN A 170 5.27 -54.82 -23.80
C ASN A 170 4.72 -54.14 -25.06
N ASP A 171 5.67 -53.87 -25.97
CA ASP A 171 5.61 -53.86 -27.45
C ASP A 171 4.35 -53.39 -28.18
N GLU A 172 4.51 -52.38 -29.06
CA GLU A 172 4.26 -52.57 -30.52
C GLU A 172 4.60 -51.32 -31.36
N SER A 173 5.49 -51.54 -32.34
CA SER A 173 5.59 -50.92 -33.69
C SER A 173 5.63 -49.39 -33.88
N VAL A 174 6.82 -48.89 -34.22
CA VAL A 174 7.05 -47.60 -34.92
C VAL A 174 7.21 -47.87 -36.41
N GLN A 175 6.44 -47.18 -37.25
CA GLN A 175 6.60 -47.14 -38.71
C GLN A 175 7.52 -45.98 -39.12
N VAL A 176 8.47 -46.33 -39.98
CA VAL A 176 9.57 -45.53 -40.53
C VAL A 176 9.10 -44.77 -41.78
N TYR A 177 9.48 -43.49 -41.92
CA TYR A 177 9.72 -42.88 -43.23
C TYR A 177 11.14 -42.29 -43.24
N ASP A 178 11.93 -42.83 -44.16
CA ASP A 178 13.32 -42.51 -44.45
C ASP A 178 13.40 -41.39 -45.51
N ASN A 179 14.47 -40.58 -45.42
CA ASN A 179 15.14 -39.94 -46.56
C ASN A 179 16.50 -39.35 -46.08
N SER A 180 17.56 -40.16 -46.20
CA SER A 180 18.89 -39.87 -46.83
C SER A 180 19.46 -38.42 -46.77
N SER A 181 20.70 -38.04 -46.41
CA SER A 181 22.04 -38.64 -46.15
C SER A 181 23.02 -37.50 -45.68
N PRO A 182 24.27 -37.74 -45.17
CA PRO A 182 24.92 -37.03 -44.03
C PRO A 182 26.30 -36.37 -44.38
N PRO A 183 27.36 -36.21 -43.51
CA PRO A 183 27.54 -36.13 -42.04
C PRO A 183 28.49 -35.00 -41.53
N ALA A 184 28.55 -34.75 -40.20
CA ALA A 184 29.73 -34.46 -39.34
C ALA A 184 29.26 -33.68 -38.09
N SER A 185 29.66 -33.94 -36.84
CA SER A 185 30.55 -34.90 -36.19
C SER A 185 30.23 -34.82 -34.68
N ASN A 186 30.38 -35.95 -33.99
CA ASN A 186 30.12 -36.18 -32.56
C ASN A 186 30.67 -35.11 -31.60
N ASP A 187 29.97 -34.84 -30.49
CA ASP A 187 30.35 -35.40 -29.19
C ASP A 187 29.37 -35.02 -28.05
N LEU A 188 28.76 -36.07 -27.46
CA LEU A 188 28.39 -36.26 -26.04
C LEU A 188 27.39 -35.29 -25.37
N ASP A 189 26.09 -35.58 -25.53
CA ASP A 189 25.05 -35.17 -24.57
C ASP A 189 24.70 -36.36 -23.64
N CYS A 190 25.11 -36.25 -22.37
CA CYS A 190 24.58 -37.06 -21.28
C CYS A 190 24.12 -36.14 -20.13
N GLU A 191 22.92 -36.44 -19.63
CA GLU A 191 22.24 -35.90 -18.44
C GLU A 191 21.17 -34.82 -18.67
N LYS A 192 20.06 -35.27 -19.26
CA LYS A 192 18.76 -34.60 -19.27
C LYS A 192 17.84 -35.24 -18.22
N HIS A 193 18.05 -34.98 -16.93
CA HIS A 193 17.08 -35.28 -15.86
C HIS A 193 17.12 -34.18 -14.77
N GLY A 194 16.43 -33.08 -15.03
CA GLY A 194 16.15 -32.03 -14.05
C GLY A 194 14.76 -31.46 -14.33
N ALA A 195 13.82 -31.73 -13.43
CA ALA A 195 12.40 -31.47 -13.56
C ALA A 195 12.08 -30.09 -14.16
N SER A 196 11.36 -30.11 -15.28
CA SER A 196 10.68 -28.95 -15.86
C SER A 196 9.60 -28.45 -14.89
N ARG A 197 9.95 -27.53 -13.99
CA ARG A 197 8.97 -26.56 -13.49
C ARG A 197 8.66 -25.63 -14.65
N GLU A 198 7.55 -25.92 -15.33
CA GLU A 198 6.96 -24.98 -16.29
C GLU A 198 6.93 -23.59 -15.66
N SER A 199 7.65 -22.65 -16.27
CA SER A 199 7.50 -21.25 -15.98
C SER A 199 6.04 -20.90 -16.27
N ASN A 200 5.22 -20.75 -15.22
CA ASN A 200 3.82 -20.37 -15.34
C ASN A 200 3.70 -19.23 -16.35
N PRO A 201 3.14 -19.46 -17.56
CA PRO A 201 2.85 -18.36 -18.46
C PRO A 201 1.89 -17.44 -17.69
N LEU A 202 2.14 -16.14 -17.72
CA LEU A 202 1.15 -15.17 -17.27
C LEU A 202 -0.22 -15.57 -17.88
N PRO A 203 -1.34 -15.58 -17.13
CA PRO A 203 -2.66 -15.70 -17.75
C PRO A 203 -2.75 -14.63 -18.83
N ASP A 204 -3.54 -14.90 -19.88
CA ASP A 204 -3.72 -14.18 -21.16
C ASP A 204 -3.99 -12.66 -21.04
N LEU A 205 -3.08 -11.94 -20.38
CA LEU A 205 -2.98 -10.51 -20.19
C LEU A 205 -2.35 -10.01 -21.47
N LYS A 206 -3.18 -9.47 -22.35
CA LYS A 206 -2.73 -8.96 -23.64
C LYS A 206 -1.67 -7.87 -23.41
N ARG A 207 -0.43 -8.14 -23.80
CA ARG A 207 0.71 -7.19 -23.77
C ARG A 207 0.46 -6.06 -24.77
N LYS A 208 -0.32 -5.06 -24.37
CA LYS A 208 -0.75 -3.93 -25.24
C LYS A 208 -0.19 -2.57 -24.82
N LEU A 209 0.61 -2.51 -23.76
CA LEU A 209 1.28 -1.28 -23.33
C LEU A 209 2.55 -1.07 -24.14
N LYS A 210 2.68 0.11 -24.75
CA LYS A 210 3.90 0.52 -25.45
C LYS A 210 4.98 0.94 -24.44
N SER A 211 6.25 0.90 -24.83
CA SER A 211 7.38 1.35 -23.99
C SER A 211 7.16 2.76 -23.38
N ARG A 212 6.63 3.70 -24.18
CA ARG A 212 6.24 5.04 -23.70
C ARG A 212 5.21 5.03 -22.56
N HIS A 213 4.27 4.08 -22.56
CA HIS A 213 3.26 3.98 -21.51
C HIS A 213 3.90 3.45 -20.23
N LEU A 214 4.77 2.45 -20.32
CA LEU A 214 5.48 1.90 -19.17
C LEU A 214 6.37 2.95 -18.48
N GLN A 215 7.08 3.77 -19.27
CA GLN A 215 7.90 4.86 -18.75
C GLN A 215 7.05 5.92 -18.05
N MET A 216 5.95 6.36 -18.67
CA MET A 216 5.07 7.35 -18.04
C MET A 216 4.34 6.78 -16.82
N ILE A 217 3.94 5.51 -16.81
CA ILE A 217 3.38 4.84 -15.62
C ILE A 217 4.43 4.82 -14.49
N ALA A 218 5.70 4.55 -14.80
CA ALA A 218 6.76 4.54 -13.78
C ALA A 218 7.09 5.94 -13.24
N ILE A 219 6.96 7.00 -14.06
CA ILE A 219 7.15 8.39 -13.63
C ILE A 219 5.90 8.87 -12.86
N GLY A 220 4.73 8.74 -13.45
CA GLY A 220 3.44 9.17 -12.91
C GLY A 220 3.03 8.43 -11.65
N GLY A 221 3.42 7.16 -11.51
CA GLY A 221 3.16 6.36 -10.30
C GLY A 221 3.98 6.80 -9.08
N THR A 222 5.03 7.59 -9.27
CA THR A 222 5.85 8.12 -8.17
C THR A 222 5.55 9.57 -7.82
N ILE A 223 4.94 10.33 -8.73
CA ILE A 223 4.56 11.73 -8.49
C ILE A 223 3.07 11.76 -8.14
N GLY A 224 2.76 12.01 -6.87
CA GLY A 224 1.39 11.96 -6.36
C GLY A 224 1.16 12.83 -5.13
N THR A 225 0.10 12.51 -4.37
CA THR A 225 -0.32 13.22 -3.15
C THR A 225 0.80 13.38 -2.12
N GLY A 226 1.74 12.44 -2.05
CA GLY A 226 2.91 12.56 -1.19
C GLY A 226 3.69 13.85 -1.43
N LEU A 227 4.05 14.12 -2.70
CA LEU A 227 4.82 15.32 -3.04
C LEU A 227 3.99 16.60 -2.90
N PHE A 228 2.71 16.58 -3.28
CA PHE A 228 1.92 17.81 -3.40
C PHE A 228 1.16 18.22 -2.13
N ILE A 229 0.77 17.25 -1.29
CA ILE A 229 -0.04 17.48 -0.09
C ILE A 229 0.80 17.14 1.15
N SER A 230 1.36 15.93 1.20
CA SER A 230 2.11 15.47 2.38
C SER A 230 3.40 16.24 2.64
N SER A 231 3.97 16.90 1.63
CA SER A 231 5.14 17.78 1.80
C SER A 231 4.85 18.98 2.71
N GLY A 232 3.60 19.43 2.83
CA GLY A 232 3.22 20.52 3.73
C GLY A 232 3.39 20.13 5.19
N THR A 233 2.86 18.97 5.56
CA THR A 233 3.06 18.34 6.86
C THR A 233 4.55 18.13 7.16
N ALA A 234 5.32 17.70 6.15
CA ALA A 234 6.76 17.52 6.31
C ALA A 234 7.50 18.83 6.63
N ILE A 235 7.18 19.92 5.94
CA ILE A 235 7.83 21.21 6.16
C ILE A 235 7.41 21.82 7.49
N ALA A 236 6.15 21.69 7.89
CA ALA A 236 5.69 22.26 9.14
C ALA A 236 6.30 21.57 10.37
N HIS A 237 6.43 20.24 10.35
CA HIS A 237 7.00 19.49 11.48
C HIS A 237 8.52 19.45 11.52
N ALA A 238 9.21 19.50 10.38
CA ALA A 238 10.68 19.42 10.35
C ALA A 238 11.37 20.74 10.03
N GLY A 239 10.64 21.74 9.55
CA GLY A 239 11.23 22.96 8.97
C GLY A 239 11.82 22.73 7.58
N PRO A 240 12.26 23.79 6.89
CA PRO A 240 12.76 23.70 5.51
C PRO A 240 14.01 22.81 5.39
N VAL A 241 14.96 22.91 6.32
CA VAL A 241 16.19 22.09 6.30
C VAL A 241 15.90 20.68 6.79
N GLY A 242 15.12 20.53 7.86
CA GLY A 242 14.76 19.20 8.38
C GLY A 242 14.00 18.36 7.34
N ALA A 243 13.04 18.95 6.63
CA ALA A 243 12.32 18.27 5.56
C ALA A 243 13.26 17.93 4.39
N LEU A 244 14.17 18.83 4.00
CA LEU A 244 15.13 18.56 2.93
C LEU A 244 16.05 17.38 3.27
N ILE A 245 16.59 17.35 4.49
CA ILE A 245 17.43 16.24 4.97
C ILE A 245 16.62 14.94 5.03
N ALA A 246 15.36 14.98 5.47
CA ALA A 246 14.47 13.81 5.49
C ALA A 246 14.26 13.23 4.09
N TYR A 247 13.98 14.07 3.10
CA TYR A 247 13.79 13.62 1.72
C TYR A 247 15.09 13.12 1.07
N MET A 248 16.25 13.72 1.39
CA MET A 248 17.55 13.20 0.94
C MET A 248 17.88 11.84 1.58
N PHE A 249 17.62 11.71 2.88
CA PHE A 249 17.90 10.49 3.64
C PHE A 249 16.98 9.33 3.24
N VAL A 250 15.67 9.56 3.11
CA VAL A 250 14.79 8.51 2.58
C VAL A 250 15.08 8.23 1.11
N GLY A 251 15.45 9.26 0.33
CA GLY A 251 15.91 9.09 -1.05
C GLY A 251 17.13 8.17 -1.16
N SER A 252 18.09 8.26 -0.25
CA SER A 252 19.25 7.34 -0.22
C SER A 252 18.87 5.91 0.18
N ILE A 253 17.86 5.73 1.05
CA ILE A 253 17.31 4.39 1.36
C ILE A 253 16.62 3.79 0.14
N VAL A 254 15.80 4.57 -0.57
CA VAL A 254 15.09 4.13 -1.78
C VAL A 254 16.08 3.80 -2.90
N TYR A 255 17.16 4.58 -3.05
CA TYR A 255 18.19 4.26 -4.03
C TYR A 255 18.95 2.96 -3.71
N SER A 256 19.15 2.64 -2.42
CA SER A 256 19.63 1.30 -1.99
C SER A 256 18.68 0.20 -2.47
N VAL A 257 17.38 0.34 -2.21
CA VAL A 257 16.36 -0.63 -2.66
C VAL A 257 16.39 -0.83 -4.18
N MET A 258 16.50 0.26 -4.94
CA MET A 258 16.47 0.21 -6.40
C MET A 258 17.71 -0.43 -7.01
N THR A 259 18.89 -0.15 -6.46
CA THR A 259 20.13 -0.82 -6.90
C THR A 259 20.12 -2.31 -6.55
N SER A 260 19.61 -2.67 -5.36
CA SER A 260 19.37 -4.05 -4.92
C SER A 260 18.41 -4.79 -5.87
N LEU A 261 17.26 -4.17 -6.18
CA LEU A 261 16.27 -4.70 -7.12
C LEU A 261 16.84 -4.84 -8.54
N GLY A 262 17.71 -3.92 -8.96
CA GLY A 262 18.36 -3.97 -10.26
C GLY A 262 19.23 -5.20 -10.49
N GLU A 263 20.04 -5.58 -9.50
CA GLU A 263 20.90 -6.77 -9.64
C GLU A 263 20.06 -8.05 -9.75
N ILE A 264 19.00 -8.17 -8.95
CA ILE A 264 18.12 -9.34 -8.99
C ILE A 264 17.31 -9.35 -10.30
N ALA A 265 16.69 -8.23 -10.67
CA ALA A 265 15.76 -8.16 -11.81
C ALA A 265 16.45 -8.28 -13.17
N THR A 266 17.73 -7.89 -13.28
CA THR A 266 18.51 -8.10 -14.50
C THR A 266 19.05 -9.53 -14.62
N TYR A 267 19.23 -10.23 -13.50
CA TYR A 267 19.65 -11.63 -13.47
C TYR A 267 18.46 -12.60 -13.65
N ILE A 268 17.35 -12.34 -12.96
CA ILE A 268 16.12 -13.15 -12.95
C ILE A 268 14.91 -12.26 -13.30
N PRO A 269 14.68 -11.91 -14.58
CA PRO A 269 13.53 -11.11 -15.00
C PRO A 269 12.26 -11.96 -15.03
N ILE A 270 11.71 -12.28 -13.86
CA ILE A 270 10.48 -13.07 -13.74
C ILE A 270 9.23 -12.20 -13.54
N PRO A 271 8.11 -12.54 -14.18
CA PRO A 271 6.81 -11.97 -13.85
C PRO A 271 6.34 -12.42 -12.46
N GLY A 272 5.67 -11.55 -11.70
CA GLY A 272 5.28 -11.83 -10.29
C GLY A 272 5.88 -10.86 -9.26
N ALA A 273 6.56 -9.82 -9.74
CA ALA A 273 7.21 -8.80 -8.93
C ALA A 273 8.23 -9.39 -7.93
N PHE A 274 8.61 -8.58 -6.95
CA PHE A 274 9.53 -8.96 -5.89
C PHE A 274 8.97 -9.95 -4.85
N THR A 275 7.68 -10.25 -4.89
CA THR A 275 7.07 -11.29 -4.03
C THR A 275 7.58 -12.68 -4.38
N SER A 276 7.85 -12.94 -5.67
CA SER A 276 8.46 -14.19 -6.13
C SER A 276 9.92 -14.28 -5.66
N TYR A 277 10.66 -13.17 -5.64
CA TYR A 277 12.04 -13.15 -5.11
C TYR A 277 12.09 -13.53 -3.63
N ALA A 278 11.19 -13.01 -2.80
CA ALA A 278 11.13 -13.36 -1.39
C ALA A 278 10.83 -14.86 -1.17
N THR A 279 9.91 -15.41 -1.96
CA THR A 279 9.54 -16.84 -1.93
C THR A 279 10.71 -17.74 -2.31
N ARG A 280 11.47 -17.37 -3.35
CA ARG A 280 12.55 -18.19 -3.91
C ARG A 280 13.88 -18.05 -3.19
N LEU A 281 14.16 -16.91 -2.58
CA LEU A 281 15.47 -16.60 -2.01
C LEU A 281 15.51 -16.71 -0.49
N ILE A 282 14.37 -16.55 0.21
CA ILE A 282 14.32 -16.49 1.67
C ILE A 282 13.35 -17.51 2.24
N ASP A 283 12.05 -17.30 2.02
CA ASP A 283 10.99 -18.04 2.69
C ASP A 283 9.65 -17.81 1.98
N PRO A 284 8.90 -18.86 1.61
CA PRO A 284 7.55 -18.72 1.07
C PRO A 284 6.61 -17.89 1.95
N SER A 285 6.71 -17.98 3.28
CA SER A 285 5.91 -17.13 4.19
C SER A 285 6.24 -15.65 4.06
N LEU A 286 7.49 -15.31 3.77
CA LEU A 286 7.89 -13.91 3.56
C LEU A 286 7.30 -13.40 2.24
N GLY A 287 7.33 -14.21 1.18
CA GLY A 287 6.68 -13.87 -0.10
C GLY A 287 5.18 -13.66 0.03
N PHE A 288 4.48 -14.53 0.79
CA PHE A 288 3.07 -14.39 1.11
C PHE A 288 2.78 -13.06 1.84
N ALA A 289 3.46 -12.81 2.96
CA ALA A 289 3.22 -11.63 3.78
C ALA A 289 3.59 -10.33 3.04
N MET A 290 4.70 -10.33 2.32
CA MET A 290 5.16 -9.21 1.49
C MET A 290 4.17 -8.87 0.38
N GLY A 291 3.61 -9.87 -0.30
CA GLY A 291 2.65 -9.61 -1.38
C GLY A 291 1.33 -9.06 -0.86
N TRP A 292 0.81 -9.59 0.25
CA TRP A 292 -0.42 -9.08 0.86
C TRP A 292 -0.26 -7.68 1.47
N ILE A 293 0.86 -7.38 2.13
CA ILE A 293 1.09 -6.03 2.67
C ILE A 293 1.29 -5.00 1.55
N TYR A 294 1.95 -5.39 0.46
CA TYR A 294 2.12 -4.52 -0.69
C TYR A 294 0.79 -4.26 -1.40
N TRP A 295 -0.03 -5.29 -1.62
CA TRP A 295 -1.39 -5.12 -2.14
C TRP A 295 -2.23 -4.23 -1.22
N PHE A 296 -2.17 -4.44 0.10
CA PHE A 296 -2.89 -3.65 1.08
C PHE A 296 -2.49 -2.17 1.02
N SER A 297 -1.20 -1.87 0.85
CA SER A 297 -0.71 -0.51 0.61
C SER A 297 -1.43 0.15 -0.55
N TRP A 298 -1.50 -0.49 -1.73
CA TRP A 298 -2.19 0.09 -2.89
C TRP A 298 -3.70 0.25 -2.67
N ALA A 299 -4.33 -0.70 -2.00
CA ALA A 299 -5.75 -0.66 -1.68
C ALA A 299 -6.09 0.51 -0.73
N ILE A 300 -5.26 0.76 0.29
CA ILE A 300 -5.43 1.87 1.22
C ILE A 300 -5.04 3.20 0.59
N THR A 301 -3.98 3.25 -0.22
CA THR A 301 -3.64 4.46 -0.98
C THR A 301 -4.79 4.84 -1.92
N TYR A 302 -5.56 3.90 -2.48
CA TYR A 302 -6.76 4.25 -3.24
C TYR A 302 -7.81 5.00 -2.39
N ALA A 303 -8.05 4.58 -1.15
CA ALA A 303 -8.93 5.30 -0.22
C ALA A 303 -8.37 6.69 0.16
N LEU A 304 -7.05 6.80 0.32
CA LEU A 304 -6.35 8.07 0.53
C LEU A 304 -6.56 9.04 -0.63
N GLU A 305 -6.39 8.58 -1.86
CA GLU A 305 -6.54 9.45 -3.04
C GLU A 305 -8.00 9.93 -3.20
N LEU A 306 -8.98 9.07 -2.94
CA LEU A 306 -10.40 9.49 -2.94
C LEU A 306 -10.69 10.53 -1.85
N THR A 307 -10.06 10.38 -0.69
CA THR A 307 -10.11 11.37 0.39
C THR A 307 -9.52 12.71 -0.07
N ALA A 308 -8.30 12.68 -0.62
CA ALA A 308 -7.61 13.86 -1.16
C ALA A 308 -8.41 14.57 -2.27
N THR A 309 -9.16 13.81 -3.07
CA THR A 309 -9.99 14.37 -4.15
C THR A 309 -11.09 15.28 -3.59
N GLY A 310 -11.84 14.81 -2.59
CA GLY A 310 -12.92 15.61 -2.01
C GLY A 310 -12.39 16.84 -1.25
N LEU A 311 -11.27 16.65 -0.57
CA LEU A 311 -10.49 17.69 0.10
C LEU A 311 -10.02 18.78 -0.87
N ILE A 312 -9.60 18.38 -2.08
CA ILE A 312 -9.20 19.33 -3.12
C ILE A 312 -10.40 20.17 -3.60
N ILE A 313 -11.57 19.54 -3.76
CA ILE A 313 -12.76 20.23 -4.27
C ILE A 313 -13.33 21.22 -3.25
N GLN A 314 -13.15 20.95 -1.96
CA GLN A 314 -13.54 21.87 -0.88
C GLN A 314 -12.82 23.23 -0.93
N PHE A 315 -11.74 23.35 -1.70
CA PHE A 315 -11.13 24.65 -2.01
C PHE A 315 -12.07 25.64 -2.71
N TRP A 316 -12.89 25.17 -3.66
CA TRP A 316 -13.85 26.04 -4.36
C TRP A 316 -15.19 26.12 -3.61
N LYS A 317 -15.57 25.03 -2.93
CA LYS A 317 -16.87 24.89 -2.23
C LYS A 317 -16.73 24.04 -0.96
N SER A 318 -16.46 24.70 0.17
CA SER A 318 -16.26 24.05 1.47
C SER A 318 -17.56 23.52 2.10
N ASP A 319 -18.72 23.98 1.62
CA ASP A 319 -20.05 23.61 2.09
C ASP A 319 -20.52 22.23 1.58
N ILE A 320 -19.85 21.67 0.56
CA ILE A 320 -20.24 20.39 -0.04
C ILE A 320 -19.63 19.22 0.73
N GLN A 321 -20.47 18.22 1.02
CA GLN A 321 -20.04 17.01 1.70
C GLN A 321 -19.06 16.19 0.85
N ILE A 322 -17.89 15.92 1.43
CA ILE A 322 -16.77 15.21 0.80
C ILE A 322 -17.15 13.81 0.28
N ALA A 323 -18.14 13.18 0.93
CA ALA A 323 -18.70 11.87 0.60
C ALA A 323 -19.19 11.77 -0.85
N ILE A 324 -19.76 12.85 -1.37
CA ILE A 324 -20.32 12.90 -2.73
C ILE A 324 -19.19 12.67 -3.74
N PHE A 325 -18.06 13.37 -3.56
CA PHE A 325 -16.90 13.25 -4.44
C PHE A 325 -16.25 11.88 -4.31
N ILE A 326 -16.10 11.36 -3.08
CA ILE A 326 -15.61 10.00 -2.85
C ILE A 326 -16.48 8.99 -3.62
N ALA A 327 -17.80 9.06 -3.52
CA ALA A 327 -18.72 8.16 -4.22
C ALA A 327 -18.58 8.23 -5.75
N VAL A 328 -18.63 9.45 -6.29
CA VAL A 328 -18.59 9.70 -7.75
C VAL A 328 -17.27 9.21 -8.35
N PHE A 329 -16.14 9.60 -7.75
CA PHE A 329 -14.83 9.23 -8.26
C PHE A 329 -14.51 7.76 -8.00
N TRP A 330 -15.02 7.17 -6.91
CA TRP A 330 -14.93 5.73 -6.69
C TRP A 330 -15.61 4.94 -7.81
N VAL A 331 -16.86 5.29 -8.15
CA VAL A 331 -17.59 4.64 -9.25
C VAL A 331 -16.85 4.83 -10.56
N MET A 332 -16.47 6.07 -10.88
CA MET A 332 -15.81 6.41 -12.14
C MET A 332 -14.49 5.66 -12.34
N ILE A 333 -13.60 5.68 -11.35
CA ILE A 333 -12.28 5.02 -11.42
C ILE A 333 -12.43 3.51 -11.46
N THR A 334 -13.36 2.95 -10.68
CA THR A 334 -13.65 1.52 -10.70
C THR A 334 -14.15 1.07 -12.07
N LEU A 335 -15.05 1.83 -12.70
CA LEU A 335 -15.51 1.58 -14.06
C LEU A 335 -14.38 1.66 -15.09
N PHE A 336 -13.50 2.66 -14.98
CA PHE A 336 -12.34 2.78 -15.87
C PHE A 336 -11.36 1.60 -15.73
N ASN A 337 -11.19 1.05 -14.53
CA ASN A 337 -10.34 -0.12 -14.32
C ASN A 337 -10.95 -1.44 -14.84
N PHE A 338 -12.23 -1.45 -15.19
CA PHE A 338 -12.85 -2.55 -15.95
C PHE A 338 -12.60 -2.44 -17.48
N LEU A 339 -12.09 -1.31 -17.97
CA LEU A 339 -11.75 -1.13 -19.38
C LEU A 339 -10.40 -1.78 -19.73
N PRO A 340 -10.14 -2.03 -21.04
CA PRO A 340 -8.87 -2.62 -21.48
C PRO A 340 -7.66 -1.75 -21.12
N VAL A 341 -6.56 -2.41 -20.78
CA VAL A 341 -5.29 -1.76 -20.33
C VAL A 341 -4.71 -0.74 -21.33
N SER A 342 -5.02 -0.86 -22.62
CA SER A 342 -4.58 0.12 -23.62
C SER A 342 -5.18 1.50 -23.41
N PHE A 343 -6.43 1.58 -22.92
CA PHE A 343 -7.09 2.84 -22.61
C PHE A 343 -6.48 3.48 -21.36
N TYR A 344 -6.23 2.67 -20.33
CA TYR A 344 -5.49 3.07 -19.13
C TYR A 344 -4.12 3.67 -19.49
N GLY A 345 -3.35 3.00 -20.35
CA GLY A 345 -2.01 3.46 -20.73
C GLY A 345 -1.98 4.82 -21.44
N GLU A 346 -2.97 5.13 -22.28
CA GLU A 346 -3.06 6.43 -22.94
C GLU A 346 -3.53 7.53 -21.97
N LEU A 347 -4.50 7.25 -21.09
CA LEU A 347 -4.91 8.21 -20.06
C LEU A 347 -3.76 8.55 -19.11
N GLU A 348 -3.05 7.53 -18.64
CA GLU A 348 -1.95 7.70 -17.70
C GLU A 348 -0.77 8.44 -18.34
N PHE A 349 -0.54 8.26 -19.65
CA PHE A 349 0.44 9.05 -20.39
C PHE A 349 0.16 10.55 -20.26
N TRP A 350 -1.08 10.99 -20.55
CA TRP A 350 -1.46 12.39 -20.46
C TRP A 350 -1.44 12.92 -19.03
N PHE A 351 -1.97 12.18 -18.06
CA PHE A 351 -1.96 12.60 -16.66
C PHE A 351 -0.53 12.72 -16.11
N SER A 352 0.35 11.81 -16.48
CA SER A 352 1.76 11.85 -16.09
C SER A 352 2.50 13.03 -16.72
N SER A 353 2.17 13.43 -17.96
CA SER A 353 2.71 14.64 -18.57
C SER A 353 2.30 15.90 -17.79
N ILE A 354 1.04 16.00 -17.36
CA ILE A 354 0.55 17.12 -16.54
C ILE A 354 1.32 17.20 -15.22
N LYS A 355 1.54 16.05 -14.54
CA LYS A 355 2.33 15.98 -13.29
C LYS A 355 3.73 16.55 -13.48
N VAL A 356 4.45 16.12 -14.51
CA VAL A 356 5.82 16.57 -14.79
C VAL A 356 5.85 18.07 -15.12
N ILE A 357 4.95 18.54 -15.98
CA ILE A 357 4.86 19.96 -16.34
C ILE A 357 4.58 20.81 -15.09
N THR A 358 3.76 20.32 -14.16
CA THR A 358 3.41 21.05 -12.94
C THR A 358 4.60 21.20 -12.01
N VAL A 359 5.37 20.13 -11.79
CA VAL A 359 6.56 20.21 -10.92
C VAL A 359 7.62 21.13 -11.55
N VAL A 360 7.86 21.01 -12.87
CA VAL A 360 8.79 21.90 -13.58
C VAL A 360 8.32 23.35 -13.57
N GLY A 361 7.03 23.59 -13.84
CA GLY A 361 6.42 24.91 -13.79
C GLY A 361 6.50 25.53 -12.40
N PHE A 362 6.30 24.73 -11.34
CA PHE A 362 6.47 25.17 -9.96
C PHE A 362 7.93 25.52 -9.65
N MET A 363 8.91 24.74 -10.12
CA MET A 363 10.33 25.08 -9.93
C MET A 363 10.69 26.43 -10.59
N ILE A 364 10.21 26.67 -11.81
CA ILE A 364 10.41 27.97 -12.49
C ILE A 364 9.74 29.10 -11.71
N PHE A 365 8.48 28.90 -11.33
CA PHE A 365 7.74 29.84 -10.49
C PHE A 365 8.49 30.15 -9.20
N ALA A 366 9.02 29.13 -8.53
CA ALA A 366 9.75 29.27 -7.29
C ALA A 366 11.01 30.11 -7.43
N ILE A 367 11.80 29.87 -8.48
CA ILE A 367 12.98 30.68 -8.78
C ILE A 367 12.59 32.15 -9.01
N CYS A 368 11.53 32.41 -9.76
CA CYS A 368 11.07 33.78 -10.02
C CYS A 368 10.59 34.50 -8.75
N ILE A 369 9.80 33.83 -7.91
CA ILE A 369 9.29 34.43 -6.66
C ILE A 369 10.43 34.65 -5.67
N ASP A 370 11.34 33.68 -5.55
CA ASP A 370 12.51 33.81 -4.67
C ASP A 370 13.41 34.98 -5.07
N ALA A 371 13.59 35.19 -6.38
CA ALA A 371 14.31 36.33 -6.96
C ALA A 371 13.59 37.68 -6.80
N GLY A 372 12.35 37.70 -6.29
CA GLY A 372 11.62 38.91 -5.92
C GLY A 372 10.48 39.32 -6.86
N ALA A 373 10.00 38.43 -7.73
CA ALA A 373 8.86 38.71 -8.60
C ALA A 373 7.49 38.74 -7.89
N GLY A 374 7.43 38.37 -6.60
CA GLY A 374 6.21 38.36 -5.79
C GLY A 374 6.06 39.57 -4.86
N ASP A 375 4.88 39.71 -4.25
CA ASP A 375 4.52 40.84 -3.38
C ASP A 375 5.45 41.05 -2.16
N LYS A 376 6.17 39.99 -1.74
CA LYS A 376 7.09 40.04 -0.60
C LYS A 376 8.52 40.50 -0.96
N GLY A 377 8.76 40.84 -2.22
CA GLY A 377 10.09 41.16 -2.74
C GLY A 377 11.04 39.97 -2.67
N TYR A 378 12.35 40.23 -2.74
CA TYR A 378 13.39 39.20 -2.68
C TYR A 378 13.30 38.39 -1.38
N LEU A 379 13.16 37.07 -1.49
CA LEU A 379 13.08 36.15 -0.35
C LEU A 379 14.46 35.58 -0.03
N GLY A 380 15.13 34.98 -1.03
CA GLY A 380 16.34 34.20 -0.81
C GLY A 380 16.16 33.18 0.31
N PHE A 381 17.15 33.07 1.19
CA PHE A 381 17.08 32.17 2.35
C PHE A 381 16.33 32.75 3.56
N ARG A 382 15.44 33.75 3.38
CA ARG A 382 14.74 34.42 4.50
C ARG A 382 14.05 33.42 5.42
N TYR A 383 13.25 32.48 4.90
CA TYR A 383 12.53 31.51 5.73
C TYR A 383 13.42 30.45 6.38
N TRP A 384 14.63 30.25 5.87
CA TRP A 384 15.65 29.39 6.47
C TRP A 384 16.36 30.08 7.64
N SER A 385 16.36 31.42 7.68
CA SER A 385 16.90 32.20 8.81
C SER A 385 15.83 32.58 9.83
N ASN A 386 14.64 32.97 9.39
CA ASN A 386 13.52 33.36 10.24
C ASN A 386 12.19 32.92 9.57
N PRO A 387 11.41 31.98 10.14
CA PRO A 387 11.45 31.47 11.54
C PRO A 387 12.58 30.48 11.86
N GLY A 388 13.37 30.06 10.87
CA GLY A 388 14.59 29.27 11.10
C GLY A 388 14.67 27.99 10.25
N PRO A 389 15.79 27.27 10.32
CA PRO A 389 16.05 26.14 9.42
C PRO A 389 15.31 24.86 9.82
N PHE A 390 15.06 24.67 11.12
CA PHE A 390 14.41 23.49 11.67
C PHE A 390 13.21 23.91 12.51
N SER A 391 12.11 23.17 12.37
CA SER A 391 10.95 23.28 13.25
C SER A 391 11.17 22.36 14.47
N PRO A 392 11.16 22.89 15.71
CA PRO A 392 11.21 22.04 16.89
C PRO A 392 9.88 21.29 17.05
N TYR A 393 9.94 19.97 17.20
CA TYR A 393 8.74 19.17 17.41
C TYR A 393 8.04 19.53 18.72
N GLU A 394 6.75 19.82 18.65
CA GLU A 394 5.96 20.26 19.80
C GLU A 394 5.97 19.22 20.94
N GLY A 395 6.10 19.68 22.18
CA GLY A 395 6.08 18.82 23.37
C GLY A 395 7.38 18.05 23.66
N VAL A 396 8.45 18.27 22.87
CA VAL A 396 9.77 17.65 23.10
C VAL A 396 10.78 18.70 23.58
N HIS A 397 11.51 18.37 24.64
CA HIS A 397 12.62 19.19 25.16
C HIS A 397 13.84 18.30 25.44
N PRO A 398 15.08 18.81 25.31
CA PRO A 398 15.49 20.15 24.87
C PRO A 398 15.33 20.39 23.36
N ASP A 399 15.46 21.65 22.93
CA ASP A 399 15.25 22.12 21.54
C ASP A 399 16.09 21.34 20.49
N SER A 400 17.30 20.93 20.83
CA SER A 400 18.13 20.08 19.96
C SER A 400 17.49 18.73 19.66
N THR A 401 16.93 18.08 20.68
CA THR A 401 16.19 16.82 20.53
C THR A 401 14.89 17.07 19.76
N ALA A 402 14.18 18.16 20.04
CA ALA A 402 12.94 18.51 19.35
C ALA A 402 13.15 18.66 17.82
N LYS A 403 14.25 19.28 17.39
CA LYS A 403 14.61 19.41 15.97
C LYS A 403 14.93 18.08 15.31
N PHE A 404 15.66 17.19 16.01
CA PHE A 404 15.92 15.83 15.51
C PHE A 404 14.63 15.02 15.39
N VAL A 405 13.76 15.10 16.40
CA VAL A 405 12.45 14.44 16.39
C VAL A 405 11.58 14.97 15.25
N GLY A 406 11.61 16.27 14.96
CA GLY A 406 10.91 16.86 13.82
C GLY A 406 11.37 16.27 12.48
N PHE A 407 12.69 16.14 12.28
CA PHE A 407 13.24 15.42 11.12
C PHE A 407 12.79 13.95 11.07
N TRP A 408 12.77 13.25 12.21
CA TRP A 408 12.40 11.84 12.27
C TRP A 408 10.90 11.61 12.04
N ALA A 409 10.06 12.52 12.52
CA ALA A 409 8.60 12.48 12.38
C ALA A 409 8.15 12.46 10.92
N VAL A 410 8.92 13.09 10.04
CA VAL A 410 8.53 13.31 8.64
C VAL A 410 9.05 12.24 7.67
N LEU A 411 9.76 11.22 8.19
CA LEU A 411 10.32 10.14 7.37
C LEU A 411 9.24 9.29 6.70
N ILE A 412 8.06 9.16 7.31
CA ILE A 412 6.92 8.46 6.72
C ILE A 412 6.33 9.25 5.55
N GLN A 413 6.19 10.57 5.68
CA GLN A 413 5.72 11.46 4.61
C GLN A 413 6.70 11.46 3.42
N ALA A 414 8.01 11.47 3.70
CA ALA A 414 9.04 11.32 2.68
C ALA A 414 8.98 9.93 2.02
N GLY A 415 8.85 8.85 2.79
CA GLY A 415 8.74 7.48 2.26
C GLY A 415 7.50 7.29 1.39
N PHE A 416 6.34 7.75 1.84
CA PHE A 416 5.11 7.73 1.05
C PHE A 416 5.28 8.45 -0.28
N SER A 417 5.99 9.58 -0.30
CA SER A 417 6.28 10.31 -1.55
C SER A 417 7.12 9.52 -2.54
N TYR A 418 8.03 8.66 -2.08
CA TYR A 418 8.88 7.85 -2.95
C TYR A 418 8.27 6.48 -3.33
N GLN A 419 7.13 6.10 -2.73
CA GLN A 419 6.45 4.85 -3.02
C GLN A 419 6.13 4.71 -4.52
N GLY A 420 6.15 3.48 -5.03
CA GLY A 420 5.97 3.21 -6.46
C GLY A 420 7.27 3.29 -7.27
N THR A 421 8.37 3.71 -6.67
CA THR A 421 9.70 3.69 -7.31
C THR A 421 10.10 2.27 -7.71
N GLU A 422 9.76 1.29 -6.88
CA GLU A 422 9.96 -0.14 -7.06
C GLU A 422 9.13 -0.77 -8.19
N LEU A 423 8.12 -0.07 -8.74
CA LEU A 423 7.31 -0.59 -9.86
C LEU A 423 8.14 -0.88 -11.11
N VAL A 424 9.32 -0.25 -11.25
CA VAL A 424 10.31 -0.59 -12.28
C VAL A 424 10.67 -2.09 -12.26
N GLY A 425 10.73 -2.72 -11.08
CA GLY A 425 11.00 -4.15 -10.97
C GLY A 425 9.85 -5.03 -11.46
N ILE A 426 8.61 -4.54 -11.39
CA ILE A 426 7.46 -5.24 -11.98
C ILE A 426 7.52 -5.12 -13.50
N ALA A 427 7.79 -3.92 -14.01
CA ALA A 427 7.96 -3.68 -15.44
C ALA A 427 9.14 -4.45 -16.06
N ALA A 428 10.16 -4.79 -15.27
CA ALA A 428 11.29 -5.61 -15.71
C ALA A 428 10.85 -6.97 -16.28
N GLY A 429 9.89 -7.63 -15.64
CA GLY A 429 9.34 -8.92 -16.12
C GLY A 429 8.47 -8.83 -17.37
N GLU A 430 8.10 -7.61 -17.79
CA GLU A 430 7.28 -7.34 -18.98
C GLU A 430 8.07 -6.66 -20.11
N THR A 431 9.35 -6.33 -19.89
CA THR A 431 10.19 -5.58 -20.83
C THR A 431 10.97 -6.52 -21.77
N GLU A 432 11.09 -6.15 -23.05
CA GLU A 432 11.82 -6.91 -24.07
C GLU A 432 13.30 -7.14 -23.72
N ASN A 433 14.00 -6.10 -23.25
CA ASN A 433 15.39 -6.20 -22.79
C ASN A 433 15.57 -5.66 -21.36
N PRO A 434 15.36 -6.49 -20.33
CA PRO A 434 15.50 -6.05 -18.94
C PRO A 434 16.95 -5.67 -18.59
N ARG A 435 17.96 -6.29 -19.20
CA ARG A 435 19.39 -6.03 -18.94
C ARG A 435 19.84 -4.62 -19.32
N LYS A 436 19.25 -4.02 -20.34
CA LYS A 436 19.52 -2.62 -20.72
C LYS A 436 18.53 -1.65 -20.06
N THR A 437 17.25 -2.01 -20.03
CA THR A 437 16.19 -1.09 -19.59
C THR A 437 16.17 -0.89 -18.08
N VAL A 438 16.38 -1.94 -17.28
CA VAL A 438 16.35 -1.83 -15.80
C VAL A 438 17.51 -0.97 -15.28
N PRO A 439 18.78 -1.16 -15.70
CA PRO A 439 19.87 -0.28 -15.27
C PRO A 439 19.71 1.17 -15.75
N ALA A 440 19.12 1.39 -16.93
CA ALA A 440 18.77 2.73 -17.38
C ALA A 440 17.73 3.38 -16.45
N ALA A 441 16.69 2.64 -16.07
CA ALA A 441 15.66 3.12 -15.15
C ALA A 441 16.19 3.41 -13.74
N ILE A 442 17.14 2.63 -13.22
CA ILE A 442 17.78 2.87 -11.91
C ILE A 442 18.61 4.17 -11.94
N ARG A 443 19.42 4.39 -12.98
CA ARG A 443 20.16 5.65 -13.15
C ARG A 443 19.20 6.85 -13.24
N LYS A 444 18.10 6.70 -13.96
CA LYS A 444 17.04 7.72 -14.03
C LYS A 444 16.35 7.95 -12.69
N THR A 445 16.21 6.92 -11.86
CA THR A 445 15.61 7.02 -10.52
C THR A 445 16.41 7.95 -9.61
N PHE A 446 17.75 7.94 -9.68
CA PHE A 446 18.59 8.89 -8.95
C PHE A 446 18.25 10.34 -9.31
N PHE A 447 18.19 10.66 -10.60
CA PHE A 447 17.79 11.99 -11.07
C PHE A 447 16.35 12.31 -10.71
N ARG A 448 15.45 11.32 -10.73
CA ARG A 448 14.06 11.50 -10.32
C ARG A 448 13.96 11.93 -8.85
N ILE A 449 14.68 11.25 -7.97
CA ILE A 449 14.76 11.58 -6.53
C ILE A 449 15.28 13.00 -6.35
N LEU A 450 16.37 13.36 -7.00
CA LEU A 450 16.97 14.68 -6.90
C LEU A 450 16.04 15.79 -7.42
N PHE A 451 15.59 15.69 -8.67
CA PHE A 451 14.86 16.77 -9.33
C PHE A 451 13.41 16.91 -8.87
N PHE A 452 12.65 15.82 -8.75
CA PHE A 452 11.22 15.93 -8.45
C PHE A 452 10.92 16.03 -6.95
N PHE A 453 11.80 15.51 -6.09
CA PHE A 453 11.54 15.48 -4.66
C PHE A 453 12.45 16.43 -3.90
N VAL A 454 13.78 16.23 -3.96
CA VAL A 454 14.73 17.04 -3.18
C VAL A 454 14.67 18.51 -3.58
N LEU A 455 14.75 18.83 -4.88
CA LEU A 455 14.67 20.23 -5.34
C LEU A 455 13.30 20.85 -5.08
N THR A 456 12.21 20.10 -5.24
CA THR A 456 10.88 20.61 -4.95
C THR A 456 10.76 20.99 -3.46
N ILE A 457 11.19 20.13 -2.55
CA ILE A 457 11.19 20.44 -1.10
C ILE A 457 12.10 21.63 -0.79
N PHE A 458 13.27 21.71 -1.43
CA PHE A 458 14.15 22.87 -1.31
C PHE A 458 13.44 24.17 -1.69
N PHE A 459 12.79 24.23 -2.86
CA PHE A 459 12.05 25.40 -3.31
C PHE A 459 10.83 25.73 -2.45
N ILE A 460 10.06 24.72 -2.01
CA ILE A 460 8.96 24.98 -1.08
C ILE A 460 9.51 25.60 0.22
N GLY A 461 10.63 25.08 0.74
CA GLY A 461 11.27 25.62 1.94
C GLY A 461 11.79 27.06 1.79
N LEU A 462 12.10 27.51 0.57
CA LEU A 462 12.45 28.91 0.29
C LEU A 462 11.23 29.84 0.28
N LEU A 463 10.07 29.35 -0.18
CA LEU A 463 8.89 30.18 -0.42
C LEU A 463 7.86 30.16 0.72
N VAL A 464 7.86 29.12 1.54
CA VAL A 464 6.81 28.91 2.56
C VAL A 464 7.46 28.81 3.95
N PRO A 465 7.11 29.71 4.89
CA PRO A 465 7.57 29.58 6.27
C PRO A 465 6.91 28.36 6.92
N TYR A 466 7.68 27.57 7.68
CA TYR A 466 7.16 26.38 8.36
C TYR A 466 6.11 26.70 9.43
N THR A 467 6.04 27.95 9.89
CA THR A 467 5.04 28.47 10.83
C THR A 467 3.72 28.89 10.17
N ASN A 468 3.53 28.63 8.87
CA ASN A 468 2.27 28.95 8.22
C ASN A 468 1.17 27.98 8.69
N ASP A 469 0.14 28.51 9.35
CA ASP A 469 -0.96 27.71 9.92
C ASP A 469 -1.65 26.83 8.89
N ASN A 470 -1.70 27.26 7.62
CA ASN A 470 -2.30 26.48 6.53
C ASN A 470 -1.51 25.21 6.19
N LEU A 471 -0.31 24.99 6.75
CA LEU A 471 0.42 23.74 6.56
C LEU A 471 -0.11 22.58 7.43
N LEU A 472 -0.76 22.88 8.58
CA LEU A 472 -1.15 21.88 9.59
C LEU A 472 -2.57 22.02 10.18
N THR A 473 -3.15 23.21 10.29
CA THR A 473 -4.39 23.38 11.08
C THR A 473 -5.63 22.88 10.35
N GLY A 474 -6.14 21.70 10.75
CA GLY A 474 -7.50 21.18 10.48
C GLY A 474 -7.84 20.86 9.01
N GLY A 475 -7.24 21.54 8.06
CA GLY A 475 -7.42 21.38 6.64
C GLY A 475 -6.40 20.40 6.10
N ASN A 476 -6.88 19.22 5.72
CA ASN A 476 -6.42 18.71 4.44
C ASN A 476 -7.29 19.28 3.31
N ASP A 477 -7.91 20.44 3.48
CA ASP A 477 -8.42 21.22 2.35
C ASP A 477 -7.29 21.41 1.33
N ALA A 478 -7.62 21.51 0.04
CA ALA A 478 -6.64 21.88 -1.00
C ALA A 478 -5.84 23.16 -0.70
N ASN A 479 -6.30 23.98 0.25
CA ASN A 479 -5.59 25.16 0.75
C ASN A 479 -4.23 24.84 1.38
N SER A 480 -4.02 23.61 1.84
CA SER A 480 -2.85 23.20 2.61
C SER A 480 -1.68 22.68 1.75
N SER A 481 -1.89 22.53 0.45
CA SER A 481 -0.80 22.19 -0.47
C SER A 481 0.25 23.31 -0.48
N PRO A 482 1.54 23.01 -0.24
CA PRO A 482 2.56 24.05 -0.22
C PRO A 482 2.73 24.80 -1.55
N PHE A 483 2.36 24.16 -2.65
CA PHE A 483 2.34 24.77 -3.98
C PHE A 483 1.29 25.89 -4.04
N VAL A 484 0.10 25.62 -3.50
CA VAL A 484 -1.01 26.57 -3.40
C VAL A 484 -0.66 27.69 -2.41
N ILE A 485 -0.07 27.34 -1.26
CA ILE A 485 0.37 28.31 -0.25
C ILE A 485 1.42 29.26 -0.85
N ALA A 486 2.44 28.74 -1.53
CA ALA A 486 3.46 29.56 -2.17
C ALA A 486 2.85 30.54 -3.19
N ALA A 487 1.90 30.07 -4.02
CA ALA A 487 1.19 30.92 -4.97
C ALA A 487 0.39 32.04 -4.31
N LYS A 488 -0.29 31.74 -3.19
CA LYS A 488 -1.01 32.74 -2.39
C LYS A 488 -0.07 33.76 -1.75
N LEU A 489 1.02 33.29 -1.14
CA LEU A 489 2.01 34.15 -0.49
C LEU A 489 2.73 35.07 -1.49
N ALA A 490 2.82 34.65 -2.75
CA ALA A 490 3.38 35.44 -3.84
C ALA A 490 2.43 36.53 -4.38
N GLY A 491 1.14 36.53 -4.00
CA GLY A 491 0.15 37.51 -4.47
C GLY A 491 -0.58 37.14 -5.77
N VAL A 492 -0.30 35.96 -6.35
CA VAL A 492 -0.86 35.59 -7.66
C VAL A 492 -2.27 35.02 -7.50
N LYS A 493 -3.31 35.82 -7.79
CA LYS A 493 -4.72 35.46 -7.53
C LYS A 493 -5.22 34.22 -8.28
N VAL A 494 -4.80 34.02 -9.53
CA VAL A 494 -5.33 32.95 -10.40
C VAL A 494 -4.60 31.61 -10.21
N LEU A 495 -3.31 31.65 -9.85
CA LEU A 495 -2.45 30.48 -9.80
C LEU A 495 -2.89 29.41 -8.78
N PRO A 496 -3.39 29.74 -7.56
CA PRO A 496 -3.98 28.78 -6.64
C PRO A 496 -5.09 27.91 -7.27
N HIS A 497 -5.96 28.50 -8.11
CA HIS A 497 -7.03 27.77 -8.79
C HIS A 497 -6.48 26.81 -9.85
N ILE A 498 -5.47 27.24 -10.60
CA ILE A 498 -4.81 26.39 -11.61
C ILE A 498 -4.11 25.22 -10.92
N ILE A 499 -3.34 25.49 -9.86
CA ILE A 499 -2.63 24.45 -9.10
C ILE A 499 -3.64 23.44 -8.57
N ASN A 500 -4.72 23.87 -7.91
CA ASN A 500 -5.72 22.95 -7.39
C ASN A 500 -6.44 22.14 -8.47
N ALA A 501 -6.74 22.74 -9.64
CA ALA A 501 -7.29 21.99 -10.76
C ALA A 501 -6.33 20.91 -11.26
N VAL A 502 -5.03 21.21 -11.30
CA VAL A 502 -4.02 20.22 -11.64
C VAL A 502 -3.89 19.16 -10.54
N LEU A 503 -3.85 19.54 -9.26
CA LEU A 503 -3.81 18.59 -8.15
C LEU A 503 -4.96 17.58 -8.23
N LEU A 504 -6.16 18.03 -8.56
CA LEU A 504 -7.30 17.14 -8.78
C LEU A 504 -6.99 16.07 -9.84
N THR A 505 -6.39 16.46 -10.97
CA THR A 505 -5.97 15.49 -12.01
C THR A 505 -4.86 14.56 -11.54
N VAL A 506 -3.92 15.05 -10.73
CA VAL A 506 -2.82 14.25 -10.16
C VAL A 506 -3.36 13.16 -9.25
N VAL A 507 -4.26 13.52 -8.33
CA VAL A 507 -4.87 12.62 -7.36
C VAL A 507 -5.75 11.57 -8.05
N LEU A 508 -6.57 11.97 -9.02
CA LEU A 508 -7.39 11.03 -9.80
C LEU A 508 -6.55 10.03 -10.61
N SER A 509 -5.42 10.48 -11.16
CA SER A 509 -4.46 9.62 -11.85
C SER A 509 -3.77 8.63 -10.90
N ALA A 510 -3.35 9.09 -9.71
CA ALA A 510 -2.80 8.21 -8.68
C ALA A 510 -3.83 7.16 -8.22
N ALA A 511 -5.07 7.57 -7.96
CA ALA A 511 -6.17 6.70 -7.60
C ALA A 511 -6.41 5.59 -8.65
N ASN A 512 -6.40 5.97 -9.92
CA ASN A 512 -6.52 5.03 -11.04
C ASN A 512 -5.33 4.05 -11.10
N SER A 513 -4.11 4.54 -10.89
CA SER A 513 -2.90 3.71 -10.82
C SER A 513 -2.90 2.73 -9.64
N ASN A 514 -3.49 3.11 -8.50
CA ASN A 514 -3.57 2.26 -7.31
C ASN A 514 -4.43 1.02 -7.57
N VAL A 515 -5.61 1.18 -8.19
CA VAL A 515 -6.49 0.05 -8.55
C VAL A 515 -5.83 -0.83 -9.62
N TYR A 516 -5.18 -0.21 -10.61
CA TYR A 516 -4.41 -0.93 -11.62
C TYR A 516 -3.32 -1.80 -10.97
N SER A 517 -2.40 -1.21 -10.22
CA SER A 517 -1.29 -1.91 -9.57
C SER A 517 -1.78 -2.97 -8.58
N GLY A 518 -2.72 -2.62 -7.70
CA GLY A 518 -3.28 -3.54 -6.72
C GLY A 518 -3.91 -4.78 -7.36
N SER A 519 -4.70 -4.61 -8.43
CA SER A 519 -5.30 -5.75 -9.11
C SER A 519 -4.28 -6.69 -9.77
N ARG A 520 -3.13 -6.19 -10.23
CA ARG A 520 -2.06 -7.02 -10.83
C ARG A 520 -1.26 -7.76 -9.77
N ILE A 521 -0.97 -7.12 -8.64
CA ILE A 521 -0.33 -7.78 -7.49
C ILE A 521 -1.20 -8.93 -7.00
N LEU A 522 -2.52 -8.73 -6.92
CA LEU A 522 -3.45 -9.75 -6.46
C LEU A 522 -3.56 -10.95 -7.42
N ILE A 523 -3.46 -10.72 -8.73
CA ILE A 523 -3.30 -11.83 -9.70
C ILE A 523 -1.98 -12.56 -9.46
N GLY A 524 -0.88 -11.84 -9.26
CA GLY A 524 0.44 -12.43 -8.98
C GLY A 524 0.41 -13.30 -7.73
N LEU A 525 -0.20 -12.81 -6.65
CA LEU A 525 -0.45 -13.60 -5.44
C LEU A 525 -1.27 -14.86 -5.74
N ALA A 526 -2.31 -14.75 -6.56
CA ALA A 526 -3.10 -15.91 -6.94
C ALA A 526 -2.28 -16.90 -7.76
N GLN A 527 -1.42 -16.43 -8.66
CA GLN A 527 -0.53 -17.25 -9.49
C GLN A 527 0.41 -18.10 -8.64
N GLU A 528 1.03 -17.49 -7.64
CA GLU A 528 1.92 -18.14 -6.66
C GLU A 528 1.17 -19.03 -5.65
N GLY A 529 -0.17 -19.08 -5.70
CA GLY A 529 -0.99 -19.89 -4.79
C GLY A 529 -1.23 -19.24 -3.43
N PHE A 530 -0.81 -17.98 -3.25
CA PHE A 530 -0.99 -17.18 -2.04
C PHE A 530 -2.34 -16.43 -1.97
N ALA A 531 -3.10 -16.44 -3.06
CA ALA A 531 -4.48 -15.96 -3.08
C ALA A 531 -5.40 -16.97 -3.81
N PRO A 532 -6.71 -16.94 -3.54
CA PRO A 532 -7.66 -17.83 -4.19
C PRO A 532 -7.61 -17.82 -5.73
N ARG A 533 -7.70 -19.00 -6.35
CA ARG A 533 -7.53 -19.19 -7.81
C ARG A 533 -8.47 -18.36 -8.68
N TRP A 534 -9.62 -17.92 -8.18
CA TRP A 534 -10.58 -17.12 -8.94
C TRP A 534 -10.09 -15.70 -9.24
N PHE A 535 -9.13 -15.17 -8.47
CA PHE A 535 -8.45 -13.91 -8.79
C PHE A 535 -7.60 -14.00 -10.07
N LYS A 536 -7.26 -15.21 -10.55
CA LYS A 536 -6.58 -15.40 -11.84
C LYS A 536 -7.50 -15.13 -13.05
N LYS A 537 -8.82 -15.12 -12.85
CA LYS A 537 -9.77 -15.07 -13.96
C LYS A 537 -9.81 -13.67 -14.59
N THR A 538 -9.51 -13.62 -15.88
CA THR A 538 -9.52 -12.41 -16.70
C THR A 538 -10.72 -12.40 -17.66
N SER A 539 -11.12 -11.22 -18.10
CA SER A 539 -12.10 -11.05 -19.19
C SER A 539 -11.47 -11.39 -20.55
N LYS A 540 -12.27 -11.54 -21.61
CA LYS A 540 -11.77 -11.76 -22.99
C LYS A 540 -10.81 -10.65 -23.49
N LYS A 541 -10.84 -9.48 -22.84
CA LYS A 541 -9.96 -8.33 -23.14
C LYS A 541 -8.73 -8.26 -22.23
N GLY A 542 -8.51 -9.27 -21.37
CA GLY A 542 -7.37 -9.36 -20.45
C GLY A 542 -7.55 -8.59 -19.14
N VAL A 543 -8.79 -8.26 -18.74
CA VAL A 543 -9.04 -7.46 -17.53
C VAL A 543 -9.39 -8.36 -16.33
N PRO A 544 -8.65 -8.28 -15.20
CA PRO A 544 -8.87 -9.11 -14.01
C PRO A 544 -9.99 -8.56 -13.13
N TYR A 545 -11.24 -8.75 -13.56
CA TYR A 545 -12.39 -8.07 -12.97
C TYR A 545 -12.63 -8.42 -11.48
N TYR A 546 -12.35 -9.65 -11.02
CA TYR A 546 -12.45 -9.96 -9.58
C TYR A 546 -11.41 -9.21 -8.76
N SER A 547 -10.18 -9.13 -9.25
CA SER A 547 -9.09 -8.44 -8.56
C SER A 547 -9.29 -6.93 -8.54
N VAL A 548 -9.83 -6.37 -9.63
CA VAL A 548 -10.27 -4.97 -9.71
C VAL A 548 -11.38 -4.71 -8.70
N ALA A 549 -12.47 -5.49 -8.71
CA ALA A 549 -13.59 -5.29 -7.80
C ALA A 549 -13.18 -5.36 -6.32
N PHE A 550 -12.35 -6.35 -5.97
CA PHE A 550 -11.87 -6.51 -4.59
C PHE A 550 -10.96 -5.36 -4.16
N THR A 551 -10.04 -4.92 -5.02
CA THR A 551 -9.16 -3.78 -4.71
C THR A 551 -9.94 -2.48 -4.62
N SER A 552 -10.87 -2.24 -5.56
CA SER A 552 -11.76 -1.08 -5.56
C SER A 552 -12.62 -1.03 -4.30
N ALA A 553 -13.12 -2.15 -3.78
CA ALA A 553 -13.96 -2.17 -2.57
C ALA A 553 -13.28 -1.50 -1.36
N PHE A 554 -11.95 -1.58 -1.22
CA PHE A 554 -11.20 -0.90 -0.16
C PHE A 554 -11.19 0.62 -0.32
N GLY A 555 -11.40 1.15 -1.52
CA GLY A 555 -11.60 2.58 -1.75
C GLY A 555 -12.82 3.15 -1.01
N LEU A 556 -13.82 2.30 -0.71
CA LEU A 556 -14.98 2.70 0.10
C LEU A 556 -14.60 3.08 1.55
N LEU A 557 -13.42 2.68 2.02
CA LEU A 557 -12.89 3.16 3.30
C LEU A 557 -12.73 4.70 3.30
N GLY A 558 -12.65 5.33 2.13
CA GLY A 558 -12.71 6.79 2.01
C GLY A 558 -13.95 7.39 2.67
N PHE A 559 -15.08 6.68 2.80
CA PHE A 559 -16.26 7.18 3.52
C PHE A 559 -16.04 7.39 5.02
N MET A 560 -14.93 6.94 5.62
CA MET A 560 -14.56 7.31 7.00
C MET A 560 -14.39 8.83 7.18
N ASN A 561 -14.16 9.59 6.10
CA ASN A 561 -14.18 11.05 6.12
C ASN A 561 -15.55 11.66 6.48
N VAL A 562 -16.62 10.85 6.53
CA VAL A 562 -17.95 11.32 6.94
C VAL A 562 -18.09 11.33 8.46
N SER A 563 -17.47 10.37 9.15
CA SER A 563 -17.51 10.24 10.61
C SER A 563 -16.40 11.00 11.31
N ASN A 564 -15.29 11.26 10.61
CA ASN A 564 -14.08 11.87 11.16
C ASN A 564 -13.66 13.07 10.31
N ALA A 565 -12.87 13.98 10.90
CA ALA A 565 -12.26 15.06 10.14
C ALA A 565 -11.41 14.47 9.00
N GLY A 566 -11.57 14.99 7.79
CA GLY A 566 -10.93 14.36 6.63
C GLY A 566 -9.41 14.44 6.62
N SER A 567 -8.84 15.40 7.36
CA SER A 567 -7.42 15.49 7.63
C SER A 567 -6.89 14.32 8.45
N THR A 568 -7.62 13.91 9.48
CA THR A 568 -7.28 12.76 10.33
C THR A 568 -7.27 11.46 9.51
N VAL A 569 -8.31 11.22 8.72
CA VAL A 569 -8.45 9.99 7.91
C VAL A 569 -7.36 9.89 6.84
N PHE A 570 -7.03 11.01 6.19
CA PHE A 570 -5.91 11.07 5.25
C PHE A 570 -4.59 10.68 5.92
N ASN A 571 -4.29 11.24 7.10
CA ASN A 571 -3.04 10.94 7.83
C ASN A 571 -3.01 9.47 8.29
N TRP A 572 -4.15 8.90 8.67
CA TRP A 572 -4.24 7.47 8.97
C TRP A 572 -3.89 6.60 7.77
N PHE A 573 -4.53 6.84 6.61
CA PHE A 573 -4.20 6.09 5.40
C PHE A 573 -2.77 6.32 4.94
N LEU A 574 -2.23 7.53 5.10
CA LEU A 574 -0.87 7.86 4.71
C LEU A 574 0.13 7.06 5.54
N ASN A 575 -0.06 7.00 6.85
CA ASN A 575 0.79 6.22 7.74
C ASN A 575 0.70 4.72 7.43
N ILE A 576 -0.51 4.19 7.23
CA ILE A 576 -0.72 2.78 6.88
C ILE A 576 0.02 2.42 5.58
N SER A 577 -0.16 3.21 4.52
CA SER A 577 0.49 2.99 3.22
C SER A 577 2.00 3.21 3.28
N GLY A 578 2.46 4.26 3.97
CA GLY A 578 3.88 4.56 4.13
C GLY A 578 4.64 3.44 4.82
N VAL A 579 4.14 2.95 5.95
CA VAL A 579 4.76 1.84 6.71
C VAL A 579 4.75 0.54 5.90
N ALA A 580 3.68 0.25 5.17
CA ALA A 580 3.64 -0.90 4.26
C ALA A 580 4.70 -0.81 3.14
N GLY A 581 4.98 0.41 2.65
CA GLY A 581 6.08 0.69 1.73
C GLY A 581 7.45 0.36 2.33
N PHE A 582 7.74 0.85 3.54
CA PHE A 582 9.00 0.55 4.24
C PHE A 582 9.18 -0.96 4.50
N ILE A 583 8.10 -1.68 4.87
CA ILE A 583 8.14 -3.15 5.04
C ILE A 583 8.53 -3.84 3.72
N THR A 584 7.97 -3.36 2.61
CA THR A 584 8.28 -3.88 1.27
C THR A 584 9.74 -3.61 0.90
N TRP A 585 10.24 -2.41 1.16
CA TRP A 585 11.62 -2.02 0.92
C TRP A 585 12.64 -2.77 1.81
N ALA A 586 12.30 -3.01 3.08
CA ALA A 586 13.08 -3.87 3.96
C ALA A 586 13.19 -5.29 3.37
N SER A 587 12.05 -5.85 2.98
CA SER A 587 11.98 -7.19 2.40
C SER A 587 12.75 -7.30 1.08
N LEU A 588 12.74 -6.25 0.24
CA LEU A 588 13.52 -6.17 -1.00
C LEU A 588 15.03 -6.19 -0.75
N ASN A 589 15.52 -5.38 0.21
CA ASN A 589 16.93 -5.41 0.59
C ASN A 589 17.33 -6.75 1.20
N ALA A 590 16.45 -7.38 1.99
CA ALA A 590 16.67 -8.74 2.49
C ALA A 590 16.78 -9.75 1.35
N CYS A 591 15.92 -9.67 0.32
CA CYS A 591 15.98 -10.53 -0.86
C CYS A 591 17.32 -10.40 -1.58
N HIS A 592 17.85 -9.18 -1.71
CA HIS A 592 19.15 -8.95 -2.33
C HIS A 592 20.30 -9.53 -1.52
N ILE A 593 20.28 -9.38 -0.19
CA ILE A 593 21.27 -10.03 0.69
C ILE A 593 21.20 -11.56 0.54
N ALA A 594 20.00 -12.13 0.43
CA ALA A 594 19.82 -13.57 0.19
C ALA A 594 20.32 -14.00 -1.20
N PHE A 595 20.04 -13.22 -2.24
CA PHE A 595 20.57 -13.42 -3.60
C PHE A 595 22.11 -13.44 -3.60
N MET A 596 22.73 -12.48 -2.93
CA MET A 596 24.18 -12.40 -2.79
C MET A 596 24.78 -13.62 -2.08
N ARG A 597 24.08 -14.16 -1.07
CA ARG A 597 24.46 -15.41 -0.39
C ARG A 597 24.32 -16.61 -1.32
N ALA A 598 23.28 -16.67 -2.16
CA ALA A 598 23.07 -17.76 -3.11
C ALA A 598 24.13 -17.79 -4.22
N VAL A 599 24.42 -16.62 -4.82
CA VAL A 599 25.48 -16.45 -5.82
C VAL A 599 26.85 -16.86 -5.24
N LYS A 600 27.16 -16.45 -4.00
CA LYS A 600 28.38 -16.85 -3.31
C LYS A 600 28.44 -18.34 -3.01
N ALA A 601 27.33 -18.93 -2.55
CA ALA A 601 27.26 -20.37 -2.25
C ALA A 601 27.47 -21.24 -3.49
N ARG A 602 27.08 -20.74 -4.68
CA ARG A 602 27.27 -21.40 -5.98
C ARG A 602 28.59 -21.03 -6.69
N ASN A 603 29.48 -20.30 -6.00
CA ASN A 603 30.77 -19.86 -6.54
C ASN A 603 30.66 -19.05 -7.87
N ILE A 604 29.58 -18.31 -8.04
CA ILE A 604 29.36 -17.44 -9.21
C ILE A 604 29.99 -16.07 -8.91
N SER A 605 30.90 -15.62 -9.77
CA SER A 605 31.46 -14.26 -9.62
C SER A 605 30.40 -13.20 -9.88
N ARG A 606 30.39 -12.14 -9.06
CA ARG A 606 29.52 -10.97 -9.27
C ARG A 606 29.82 -10.21 -10.56
N ASP A 607 31.01 -10.41 -11.14
CA ASP A 607 31.38 -9.79 -12.41
C ASP A 607 30.63 -10.40 -13.60
N LEU A 608 29.99 -11.56 -13.39
CA LEU A 608 29.11 -12.21 -14.38
C LEU A 608 27.67 -11.68 -14.30
N LEU A 609 27.35 -10.80 -13.35
CA LEU A 609 26.02 -10.21 -13.25
C LEU A 609 25.81 -9.19 -14.39
N PRO A 610 24.67 -9.22 -15.11
CA PRO A 610 24.39 -8.27 -16.18
C PRO A 610 24.41 -6.80 -15.73
N TYR A 611 24.09 -6.56 -14.46
CA TYR A 611 24.21 -5.27 -13.80
C TYR A 611 24.83 -5.48 -12.43
N LYS A 612 25.91 -4.73 -12.17
CA LYS A 612 26.63 -4.72 -10.89
C LYS A 612 26.50 -3.32 -10.29
N ALA A 613 25.76 -3.22 -9.21
CA ALA A 613 25.57 -2.00 -8.46
C ALA A 613 26.79 -1.69 -7.58
N LEU A 614 27.07 -0.40 -7.45
CA LEU A 614 28.13 0.13 -6.61
C LEU A 614 27.80 -0.09 -5.12
N TRP A 615 28.83 -0.33 -4.30
CA TRP A 615 28.75 -0.49 -2.83
C TRP A 615 27.93 -1.66 -2.30
N GLN A 616 27.43 -2.55 -3.16
CA GLN A 616 26.78 -3.77 -2.73
C GLN A 616 27.82 -4.80 -2.22
N PRO A 617 27.55 -5.54 -1.12
CA PRO A 617 26.28 -5.65 -0.40
C PRO A 617 26.08 -4.65 0.76
N TRP A 618 27.07 -3.83 1.08
CA TRP A 618 27.00 -2.88 2.22
C TRP A 618 25.82 -1.92 2.09
N TYR A 619 25.51 -1.51 0.86
CA TYR A 619 24.40 -0.61 0.61
C TYR A 619 23.03 -1.26 0.87
N ALA A 620 22.85 -2.55 0.56
CA ALA A 620 21.65 -3.30 0.94
C ALA A 620 21.51 -3.45 2.46
N TYR A 621 22.61 -3.66 3.20
CA TYR A 621 22.57 -3.69 4.68
C TYR A 621 22.18 -2.33 5.28
N TYR A 622 22.72 -1.23 4.74
CA TYR A 622 22.30 0.13 5.10
C TYR A 622 20.79 0.32 4.89
N GLY A 623 20.29 -0.03 3.71
CA GLY A 623 18.87 0.05 3.39
C GLY A 623 18.01 -0.80 4.33
N LEU A 624 18.40 -2.05 4.56
CA LEU A 624 17.67 -2.96 5.45
C LEU A 624 17.61 -2.42 6.89
N PHE A 625 18.75 -1.98 7.44
CA PHE A 625 18.84 -1.46 8.79
C PHE A 625 17.93 -0.25 8.99
N PHE A 626 18.01 0.75 8.11
CA PHE A 626 17.20 1.97 8.27
C PHE A 626 15.72 1.75 7.97
N ASN A 627 15.36 0.89 7.01
CA ASN A 627 13.95 0.53 6.83
C ASN A 627 13.37 -0.10 8.11
N ILE A 628 14.07 -1.07 8.73
CA ILE A 628 13.63 -1.69 9.99
C ILE A 628 13.55 -0.66 11.12
N LEU A 629 14.58 0.17 11.26
CA LEU A 629 14.63 1.20 12.30
C LEU A 629 13.44 2.18 12.18
N ILE A 630 13.14 2.65 10.97
CA ILE A 630 11.99 3.54 10.71
C ILE A 630 10.67 2.83 11.03
N ILE A 631 10.48 1.59 10.58
CA ILE A 631 9.26 0.82 10.86
C ILE A 631 8.99 0.72 12.37
N LEU A 632 10.02 0.49 13.17
CA LEU A 632 9.89 0.33 14.63
C LEU A 632 9.67 1.66 15.35
N THR A 633 10.26 2.75 14.86
CA THR A 633 10.32 4.03 15.60
C THR A 633 9.33 5.08 15.10
N GLN A 634 8.78 4.97 13.89
CA GLN A 634 7.94 6.00 13.28
C GLN A 634 6.68 6.35 14.10
N GLY A 635 6.11 5.41 14.84
CA GLY A 635 4.93 5.63 15.67
C GLY A 635 5.25 6.20 17.05
N PHE A 636 6.43 6.82 17.25
CA PHE A 636 6.82 7.37 18.55
C PHE A 636 5.85 8.43 19.08
N THR A 637 5.17 9.14 18.17
CA THR A 637 4.15 10.14 18.50
C THR A 637 2.94 9.54 19.19
N ALA A 638 2.70 8.24 19.03
CA ALA A 638 1.60 7.54 19.70
C ALA A 638 1.87 7.28 21.19
N TRP A 639 3.11 7.39 21.66
CA TRP A 639 3.47 7.12 23.06
C TRP A 639 4.31 8.22 23.72
N ILE A 640 4.63 9.30 23.01
CA ILE A 640 5.26 10.50 23.58
C ILE A 640 4.40 11.73 23.23
N PRO A 641 3.95 12.54 24.22
CA PRO A 641 4.16 12.41 25.67
C PRO A 641 3.16 11.47 26.37
N SER A 642 2.01 11.17 25.75
CA SER A 642 0.96 10.31 26.31
C SER A 642 0.60 9.17 25.35
N PHE A 643 0.28 7.99 25.89
CA PHE A 643 -0.08 6.83 25.09
C PHE A 643 -1.48 6.95 24.49
N SER A 644 -1.56 7.13 23.18
CA SER A 644 -2.80 7.12 22.40
C SER A 644 -2.97 5.75 21.74
N VAL A 645 -3.99 5.01 22.19
CA VAL A 645 -4.31 3.69 21.64
C VAL A 645 -4.65 3.78 20.14
N THR A 646 -5.43 4.79 19.74
CA THR A 646 -5.81 5.02 18.34
C THR A 646 -4.58 5.24 17.47
N ASP A 647 -3.70 6.17 17.86
CA ASP A 647 -2.52 6.52 17.05
C ASP A 647 -1.50 5.37 17.02
N PHE A 648 -1.41 4.59 18.10
CA PHE A 648 -0.56 3.39 18.14
C PHE A 648 -1.04 2.36 17.12
N PHE A 649 -2.34 2.03 17.14
CA PHE A 649 -2.85 1.04 16.19
C PHE A 649 -2.79 1.56 14.75
N VAL A 650 -3.06 2.84 14.49
CA VAL A 650 -2.92 3.40 13.15
C VAL A 650 -1.48 3.35 12.66
N ALA A 651 -0.53 3.79 13.49
CA ALA A 651 0.89 3.78 13.12
C ALA A 651 1.41 2.35 12.89
N TYR A 652 1.00 1.38 13.71
CA TYR A 652 1.53 0.01 13.67
C TYR A 652 0.63 -0.99 12.94
N LEU A 653 -0.51 -0.60 12.38
CA LEU A 653 -1.47 -1.52 11.72
C LEU A 653 -0.79 -2.35 10.64
N SER A 654 -0.02 -1.71 9.76
CA SER A 654 0.69 -2.39 8.67
C SER A 654 1.74 -3.37 9.18
N LEU A 655 2.43 -3.03 10.28
CA LEU A 655 3.40 -3.93 10.91
C LEU A 655 2.70 -5.14 11.57
N ILE A 656 1.63 -4.90 12.31
CA ILE A 656 0.82 -5.95 12.95
C ILE A 656 0.26 -6.89 11.89
N LEU A 657 -0.32 -6.34 10.81
CA LEU A 657 -0.85 -7.12 9.70
C LEU A 657 0.26 -7.96 9.05
N PHE A 658 1.42 -7.38 8.78
CA PHE A 658 2.56 -8.12 8.22
C PHE A 658 3.01 -9.27 9.13
N VAL A 659 3.17 -9.03 10.44
CA VAL A 659 3.58 -10.05 11.41
C VAL A 659 2.54 -11.17 11.51
N VAL A 660 1.25 -10.83 11.56
CA VAL A 660 0.15 -11.81 11.60
C VAL A 660 0.13 -12.65 10.33
N LEU A 661 0.29 -12.04 9.15
CA LEU A 661 0.34 -12.77 7.89
C LEU A 661 1.58 -13.67 7.79
N TYR A 662 2.75 -13.16 8.20
CA TYR A 662 4.00 -13.91 8.17
C TYR A 662 3.96 -15.11 9.13
N LEU A 663 3.68 -14.86 10.42
CA LEU A 663 3.64 -15.91 11.44
C LEU A 663 2.47 -16.86 11.21
N GLY A 664 1.29 -16.35 10.83
CA GLY A 664 0.13 -17.18 10.51
C GLY A 664 0.42 -18.17 9.41
N HIS A 665 0.95 -17.69 8.27
CA HIS A 665 1.35 -18.57 7.17
C HIS A 665 2.48 -19.54 7.59
N LYS A 666 3.47 -19.06 8.36
CA LYS A 666 4.59 -19.88 8.84
C LYS A 666 4.14 -21.01 9.78
N ILE A 667 3.18 -20.75 10.67
CA ILE A 667 2.69 -21.75 11.64
C ILE A 667 1.82 -22.81 10.95
N ILE A 668 0.98 -22.39 9.99
CA ILE A 668 0.03 -23.26 9.29
C ILE A 668 0.75 -24.14 8.25
N PHE A 669 1.47 -23.53 7.32
CA PHE A 669 2.08 -24.25 6.19
C PHE A 669 3.49 -24.75 6.49
N ARG A 670 4.13 -24.25 7.55
CA ARG A 670 5.49 -24.62 7.99
C ARG A 670 6.51 -24.73 6.86
N PRO A 671 6.59 -23.75 5.92
CA PRO A 671 7.60 -23.80 4.88
C PRO A 671 9.00 -23.70 5.49
N ALA A 672 9.94 -24.49 4.97
CA ALA A 672 11.35 -24.40 5.33
C ALA A 672 11.95 -23.10 4.78
N PHE A 673 12.92 -22.53 5.51
CA PHE A 673 13.76 -21.46 4.96
C PHE A 673 14.57 -21.99 3.77
N VAL A 674 14.70 -21.17 2.73
CA VAL A 674 15.47 -21.54 1.55
C VAL A 674 16.96 -21.49 1.88
N ARG A 675 17.66 -22.60 1.69
CA ARG A 675 19.11 -22.63 1.85
C ARG A 675 19.76 -21.90 0.67
N PRO A 676 20.82 -21.10 0.88
CA PRO A 676 21.43 -20.32 -0.20
C PRO A 676 21.83 -21.15 -1.44
N ILE A 677 22.28 -22.40 -1.24
CA ILE A 677 22.66 -23.29 -2.35
C ILE A 677 21.44 -23.75 -3.18
N GLU A 678 20.28 -23.89 -2.53
CA GLU A 678 19.03 -24.39 -3.13
C GLU A 678 18.16 -23.27 -3.71
N ALA A 679 18.51 -22.01 -3.44
CA ALA A 679 17.76 -20.86 -3.91
C ALA A 679 17.63 -20.91 -5.45
N ASP A 680 16.40 -20.84 -5.93
CA ASP A 680 16.10 -20.88 -7.36
C ASP A 680 16.49 -19.56 -8.02
N ILE A 681 17.69 -19.54 -8.60
CA ILE A 681 18.23 -18.41 -9.37
C ILE A 681 18.37 -18.72 -10.87
N ASP A 682 17.95 -19.91 -11.30
CA ASP A 682 18.09 -20.39 -12.69
C ASP A 682 16.77 -20.29 -13.45
N THR A 683 15.63 -20.52 -12.80
CA THR A 683 14.33 -20.50 -13.47
C THR A 683 13.93 -19.09 -13.89
N GLY A 684 13.82 -18.86 -15.19
CA GLY A 684 13.53 -17.53 -15.76
C GLY A 684 14.77 -16.65 -15.97
N ARG A 685 15.97 -17.22 -15.79
CA ARG A 685 17.23 -16.56 -16.19
C ARG A 685 17.32 -16.52 -17.72
N VAL A 686 17.56 -15.33 -18.27
CA VAL A 686 17.85 -15.18 -19.71
C VAL A 686 19.29 -15.65 -19.98
N ALA A 687 19.49 -16.60 -20.90
CA ALA A 687 20.81 -17.12 -21.26
C ALA A 687 21.68 -16.03 -21.92
N LEU A 688 23.00 -16.10 -21.73
CA LEU A 688 23.96 -15.09 -22.25
C LEU A 688 24.10 -15.10 -23.78
N GLU A 689 23.74 -16.19 -24.46
CA GLU A 689 24.17 -16.47 -25.84
C GLU A 689 23.23 -15.96 -26.96
N ASN A 690 22.02 -15.49 -26.66
CA ASN A 690 20.96 -15.43 -27.68
C ASN A 690 20.44 -14.07 -28.14
N GLU A 691 21.13 -12.94 -27.97
CA GLU A 691 20.46 -11.66 -28.26
C GLU A 691 21.30 -10.57 -28.96
N MET A 692 21.28 -10.60 -30.31
CA MET A 692 21.34 -9.38 -31.11
C MET A 692 20.00 -8.65 -30.99
N TRP A 693 19.93 -7.63 -30.15
CA TRP A 693 18.77 -6.74 -30.08
C TRP A 693 18.95 -5.56 -31.03
N GLU A 694 17.98 -5.32 -31.92
CA GLU A 694 17.88 -4.06 -32.66
C GLU A 694 17.60 -2.91 -31.69
N THR A 695 18.66 -2.24 -31.23
CA THR A 695 18.51 -0.96 -30.55
C THR A 695 18.20 0.11 -31.60
N VAL A 696 16.94 0.52 -31.73
CA VAL A 696 16.60 1.74 -32.47
C VAL A 696 17.19 2.92 -31.69
N THR A 697 18.35 3.39 -32.11
CA THR A 697 18.97 4.59 -31.54
C THR A 697 18.18 5.81 -32.01
N PRO A 698 17.67 6.67 -31.10
CA PRO A 698 16.95 7.88 -31.50
C PRO A 698 17.92 8.82 -32.23
N THR A 699 17.68 9.05 -33.52
CA THR A 699 18.57 9.82 -34.39
C THR A 699 18.42 11.33 -34.22
N LYS A 700 17.26 11.82 -33.76
CA LYS A 700 16.96 13.27 -33.69
C LYS A 700 17.18 13.85 -32.29
N TRP A 701 17.65 15.10 -32.22
CA TRP A 701 18.03 15.76 -30.95
C TRP A 701 16.87 15.91 -29.96
N TYR A 702 15.65 16.17 -30.42
CA TYR A 702 14.46 16.25 -29.55
C TYR A 702 13.97 14.86 -29.11
N GLN A 703 14.26 13.80 -29.88
CA GLN A 703 14.04 12.42 -29.44
C GLN A 703 15.09 12.02 -28.41
N LYS A 704 16.33 12.49 -28.55
CA LYS A 704 17.38 12.33 -27.52
C LYS A 704 17.01 13.08 -26.23
N LEU A 705 16.57 14.33 -26.33
CA LEU A 705 16.10 15.13 -25.19
C LEU A 705 14.83 14.53 -24.56
N GLY A 706 13.85 14.15 -25.38
CA GLY A 706 12.65 13.43 -24.95
C GLY A 706 12.96 12.09 -24.31
N SER A 707 13.93 11.32 -24.82
CA SER A 707 14.37 10.06 -24.21
C SER A 707 15.18 10.24 -22.92
N ALA A 708 15.87 11.38 -22.79
CA ALA A 708 16.59 11.75 -21.59
C ALA A 708 15.65 12.22 -20.47
N ILE A 709 14.56 12.91 -20.81
CA ILE A 709 13.64 13.54 -19.84
C ILE A 709 12.35 12.71 -19.61
N LEU A 710 11.76 12.11 -20.64
CA LEU A 710 10.44 11.46 -20.63
C LEU A 710 10.45 9.97 -20.97
N GLY A 711 11.53 9.41 -21.53
CA GLY A 711 11.49 8.00 -21.96
C GLY A 711 12.60 7.46 -22.81
#